data_AF-A0A285P3W7-F1
#
_entry.id   AF-A0A285P3W7-F1
#
_cell.length_a   1.000
_cell.length_b   1.000
_cell.length_c   1.000
_cell.angle_alpha   90.00
_cell.angle_beta   90.00
_cell.angle_gamma   90.00
#
_symmetry.space_group_name_H-M   'P 1'
#
loop_
_entity.id
_entity.type
_entity.pdbx_description
1 polymer ?
#
loop_
_entity_poly.entity_id
_entity_poly.type
_entity_poly.pdbx_seq_one_letter_code
_entity_poly.pdbx_strand_id
1 'polypeptide(L)'
;MRRNLYRRTAWITTLLLVFSLLLPSAYHQADAKQPKSKVTNLLTDFSETPLGLDNPNPTFSWQMEADYKGAQQKAYQLVVKKPDGKTIWNTKKQYSDESVAIVYSGDKLEPATRYEWNVSVWNESGKKSTASSWFETGLMNTDISAWDGAKWIGTKTEDLVLQAHYLSVYKVHYKLQLEKKSKTTKASFILGANDPRLMDKNKNIYNLENEKNKSYVEFELDISEVKKNKGNAKLAIYRAGYEPNDNPDKPLTELVIPRDLIDHTNKYAAHDISLWGNSGIFHIFLDGENRITPENGFNINPVGSGGNYIAFPMLSEIGFSLAEKQQATFRDLKVTNYRKPSNTLFEEKIEAESNSSIFAESDGVTIKSGTYQVAGGKHGVISVADPSDKSTPLLRTEFRTEKKKIQDAKLYATARGIYELYLNGKRVGDDYFNPGLTQYNKTQMYQTYDVTDQLKAGKNNAFGAMLGEGWWSGASTFTTDNWNYFGDRNSLLAKLVITYEDGTTDTITTNPDWKYTTEGPLVYGSFFQGEVYDANKEIKNWSKAGFKTKGWKNAVEVPVDDTTTAANLDYSDMQITGQVGDNAKIVETLTAKSMEEVRPGVYVYDMGQNMVGVPQVKLKKQKAGKKITLRYAEMLYPDNEASGENSGMLMQENLRAALVQDTYITKNGKQTIQPRFTFHGYRYIEITGVEKAPALKDVKGLVISSIHDLDSSYETSNPTVNKLWENITWSMRGNFLSIPTDTPARNERMGWNGDISVFSETATYMDNVNQFLRRHNLANRDLQRDNGRYSDVTPIGPGFGGILWGSAGLTVPWHAYQQYGDETVLQEHYNSMKQYVDYLDTKVNPSTGLINEGPLGDWLSPENSKTENVFLWSAYHVYDLEIMAKTAEILGHDDDAAQFWDRYEERKNYFNDKFIDPGTKKTLKSDGSVSDSQASYAVPLALNVLNESNASAAADHLVAAVERTNTDDDGKKRPAYSLMTGFIGTAAISQALSDHGHDDTAYRLLQQTSYPSWLYSVENGATTIWERLNSYTEENGFGGNNSMNSFNHYSFGAVGAWMYKESLGIKRDPEHPGFKHFYLEPTPDPDQVMTWAKGHVDSMYGRIESSWKVNEQSFRYDAVIPANTTATITIPAKDTKSVRINNKPIHKAVGINFKKHENGEITFTADAGSYTFQSTMP
;
A
#
# COMPACT_ATOMS: atom_id res chain seq x y z
N MET A 1 -7.62 66.84 12.06
CA MET A 1 -7.27 67.98 12.95
C MET A 1 -6.29 67.50 14.01
N ARG A 2 -5.13 68.16 14.10
CA ARG A 2 -4.13 68.26 15.21
C ARG A 2 -3.92 66.99 16.08
N ARG A 3 -2.88 66.15 15.91
CA ARG A 3 -1.41 66.32 16.08
C ARG A 3 -0.98 66.83 17.47
N ASN A 4 -0.08 66.04 18.09
CA ASN A 4 1.12 66.44 18.87
C ASN A 4 0.89 66.81 20.37
N LEU A 5 1.79 66.55 21.33
CA LEU A 5 3.21 66.15 21.34
C LEU A 5 3.69 65.95 22.81
N TYR A 6 4.58 64.98 23.08
CA TYR A 6 5.88 65.09 23.80
C TYR A 6 5.94 65.60 25.27
N ARG A 7 6.92 65.31 26.14
CA ARG A 7 8.10 64.42 26.28
C ARG A 7 8.64 64.70 27.71
N ARG A 8 9.20 63.65 28.35
CA ARG A 8 10.50 63.52 29.09
C ARG A 8 11.05 64.75 29.89
N THR A 9 11.74 64.63 31.04
CA THR A 9 12.99 63.87 31.28
C THR A 9 13.52 64.08 32.73
N ALA A 10 14.33 63.11 33.23
CA ALA A 10 15.52 63.21 34.13
C ALA A 10 15.33 63.63 35.61
N TRP A 11 15.85 63.03 36.70
CA TRP A 11 16.92 62.07 37.11
C TRP A 11 17.86 62.74 38.15
N ILE A 12 18.46 61.93 39.06
CA ILE A 12 19.65 62.15 39.96
C ILE A 12 19.31 62.37 41.47
N THR A 13 19.31 61.33 42.35
CA THR A 13 20.41 60.64 43.12
C THR A 13 20.91 61.42 44.37
N THR A 14 21.30 60.92 45.56
CA THR A 14 21.32 59.62 46.31
C THR A 14 21.77 59.93 47.77
N LEU A 15 21.53 59.00 48.71
CA LEU A 15 22.45 58.46 49.77
C LEU A 15 22.16 58.68 51.28
N LEU A 16 22.32 57.55 52.02
CA LEU A 16 22.62 57.33 53.47
C LEU A 16 21.43 57.31 54.45
N LEU A 17 21.29 56.41 55.44
CA LEU A 17 21.96 55.15 55.83
C LEU A 17 21.13 54.54 57.01
N VAL A 18 20.78 53.25 56.92
CA VAL A 18 20.74 52.19 57.98
C VAL A 18 19.98 52.38 59.33
N PHE A 19 18.99 51.49 59.50
CA PHE A 19 18.52 50.75 60.70
C PHE A 19 17.63 51.40 61.80
N SER A 20 16.35 50.99 61.81
CA SER A 20 15.60 50.50 62.98
C SER A 20 14.24 49.95 62.49
N LEU A 21 14.14 48.65 62.18
CA LEU A 21 13.54 47.59 63.02
C LEU A 21 12.07 47.81 63.43
N LEU A 22 11.24 46.81 63.05
CA LEU A 22 9.89 46.44 63.50
C LEU A 22 8.67 47.03 62.75
N LEU A 23 8.24 46.36 61.68
CA LEU A 23 6.82 46.21 61.29
C LEU A 23 6.60 44.83 60.64
N PRO A 24 5.49 44.12 60.94
CA PRO A 24 5.30 42.72 60.59
C PRO A 24 4.98 42.54 59.10
N SER A 25 5.73 41.63 58.47
CA SER A 25 5.49 41.16 57.11
C SER A 25 4.12 40.50 57.02
N ALA A 26 3.20 41.08 56.26
CA ALA A 26 2.02 40.39 55.79
C ALA A 26 2.48 39.17 54.97
N TYR A 27 2.20 37.97 55.48
CA TYR A 27 2.30 36.74 54.71
C TYR A 27 1.32 36.84 53.54
N HIS A 28 1.82 37.12 52.34
CA HIS A 28 1.18 36.59 51.14
C HIS A 28 1.45 35.08 51.14
N GLN A 29 0.49 34.31 51.65
CA GLN A 29 0.32 32.94 51.17
C GLN A 29 0.09 33.04 49.67
N ALA A 30 1.13 32.75 48.89
CA ALA A 30 0.93 32.34 47.52
C ALA A 30 0.04 31.09 47.58
N ASP A 31 -1.19 31.19 47.08
CA ASP A 31 -2.02 30.02 46.81
C ASP A 31 -1.20 29.08 45.92
N ALA A 32 -0.65 28.02 46.53
CA ALA A 32 -0.01 26.95 45.78
C ALA A 32 -1.08 26.37 44.86
N LYS A 33 -0.89 26.50 43.54
CA LYS A 33 -1.77 25.87 42.54
C LYS A 33 -1.91 24.39 42.92
N GLN A 34 -3.13 23.98 43.25
CA GLN A 34 -3.45 22.58 43.52
C GLN A 34 -3.07 21.72 42.30
N PRO A 35 -2.39 20.58 42.49
CA PRO A 35 -2.02 19.68 41.40
C PRO A 35 -3.26 19.26 40.60
N LYS A 36 -3.17 19.33 39.27
CA LYS A 36 -4.27 19.04 38.35
C LYS A 36 -3.91 17.84 37.50
N SER A 37 -4.78 16.84 37.50
CA SER A 37 -4.80 15.77 36.53
C SER A 37 -6.10 15.80 35.73
N LYS A 38 -6.05 15.42 34.45
CA LYS A 38 -7.20 15.27 33.56
C LYS A 38 -7.10 13.95 32.79
N VAL A 39 -8.24 13.47 32.32
CA VAL A 39 -8.33 12.32 31.42
C VAL A 39 -8.50 12.85 30.00
N THR A 40 -7.72 12.34 29.06
CA THR A 40 -7.66 12.79 27.67
C THR A 40 -7.51 11.59 26.73
N ASN A 41 -7.56 11.85 25.41
CA ASN A 41 -7.42 10.86 24.34
C ASN A 41 -8.26 9.59 24.57
N LEU A 42 -9.59 9.76 24.55
CA LEU A 42 -10.54 8.69 24.77
C LEU A 42 -10.75 7.92 23.46
N LEU A 43 -10.41 6.64 23.46
CA LEU A 43 -10.46 5.79 22.27
C LEU A 43 -11.43 4.64 22.48
N THR A 44 -12.21 4.33 21.45
CA THR A 44 -12.97 3.09 21.29
C THR A 44 -12.38 2.31 20.12
N ASP A 45 -11.93 1.08 20.33
CA ASP A 45 -11.19 0.30 19.33
C ASP A 45 -10.05 1.12 18.68
N PHE A 46 -9.24 1.76 19.54
CA PHE A 46 -8.09 2.57 19.13
C PHE A 46 -8.43 3.79 18.23
N SER A 47 -9.71 4.18 18.16
CA SER A 47 -10.22 5.32 17.38
C SER A 47 -10.99 6.30 18.27
N GLU A 48 -10.93 7.61 18.02
CA GLU A 48 -11.53 8.62 18.93
C GLU A 48 -13.06 8.54 19.03
N THR A 49 -13.75 8.54 17.90
CA THR A 49 -15.22 8.48 17.81
C THR A 49 -15.65 7.64 16.61
N PRO A 50 -15.43 6.31 16.63
CA PRO A 50 -15.70 5.46 15.47
C PRO A 50 -17.20 5.45 15.14
N LEU A 51 -17.50 5.58 13.84
CA LEU A 51 -18.85 5.55 13.28
C LEU A 51 -18.99 4.32 12.37
N GLY A 52 -19.95 3.44 12.67
CA GLY A 52 -20.16 2.21 11.92
C GLY A 52 -19.35 1.02 12.46
N LEU A 53 -19.07 1.00 13.77
CA LEU A 53 -18.29 -0.06 14.40
C LEU A 53 -19.10 -1.36 14.51
N ASP A 54 -18.59 -2.44 13.96
CA ASP A 54 -19.25 -3.76 14.01
C ASP A 54 -18.65 -4.72 15.05
N ASN A 55 -17.61 -4.31 15.79
CA ASN A 55 -17.10 -5.09 16.92
C ASN A 55 -18.16 -5.17 18.04
N PRO A 56 -18.66 -6.38 18.39
CA PRO A 56 -19.65 -6.54 19.45
C PRO A 56 -19.09 -6.29 20.85
N ASN A 57 -17.77 -6.38 21.04
CA ASN A 57 -17.08 -6.18 22.30
C ASN A 57 -15.96 -5.14 22.12
N PRO A 58 -16.31 -3.87 21.86
CA PRO A 58 -15.31 -2.83 21.64
C PRO A 58 -14.45 -2.63 22.88
N THR A 59 -13.22 -2.18 22.66
CA THR A 59 -12.25 -1.86 23.70
C THR A 59 -12.26 -0.36 24.01
N PHE A 60 -12.00 0.01 25.27
CA PHE A 60 -11.89 1.40 25.70
C PHE A 60 -10.48 1.70 26.21
N SER A 61 -9.88 2.78 25.71
CA SER A 61 -8.59 3.29 26.18
C SER A 61 -8.68 4.78 26.52
N TRP A 62 -7.85 5.23 27.45
CA TRP A 62 -7.74 6.65 27.81
C TRP A 62 -6.34 6.97 28.34
N GLN A 63 -5.91 8.21 28.10
CA GLN A 63 -4.71 8.77 28.67
C GLN A 63 -5.00 9.58 29.92
N MET A 64 -3.97 9.73 30.75
CA MET A 64 -3.97 10.64 31.89
C MET A 64 -2.89 11.69 31.68
N GLU A 65 -3.21 12.96 31.88
CA GLU A 65 -2.25 14.06 31.89
C GLU A 65 -2.21 14.72 33.27
N ALA A 66 -1.01 15.08 33.72
CA ALA A 66 -0.82 15.74 35.01
C ALA A 66 0.34 16.75 34.98
N ASP A 67 0.24 17.79 35.81
CA ASP A 67 1.28 18.83 35.95
C ASP A 67 2.29 18.55 37.08
N TYR A 68 2.34 17.31 37.57
CA TYR A 68 3.18 16.88 38.67
C TYR A 68 3.74 15.47 38.45
N LYS A 69 4.83 15.14 39.16
CA LYS A 69 5.52 13.84 39.05
C LYS A 69 4.81 12.74 39.83
N GLY A 70 4.94 11.50 39.35
CA GLY A 70 4.35 10.32 39.98
C GLY A 70 2.83 10.24 39.89
N ALA A 71 2.25 10.96 38.93
CA ALA A 71 0.81 10.92 38.69
C ALA A 71 0.41 9.53 38.18
N GLN A 72 -0.49 8.87 38.89
CA GLN A 72 -0.90 7.49 38.63
C GLN A 72 -2.40 7.32 38.78
N GLN A 73 -3.01 6.48 37.94
CA GLN A 73 -4.36 6.00 38.19
C GLN A 73 -4.31 4.93 39.29
N LYS A 74 -5.28 4.94 40.19
CA LYS A 74 -5.49 3.89 41.22
C LYS A 74 -6.84 3.20 41.10
N ALA A 75 -7.77 3.82 40.38
CA ALA A 75 -9.05 3.21 40.06
C ALA A 75 -9.69 3.90 38.86
N TYR A 76 -10.58 3.18 38.18
CA TYR A 76 -11.43 3.73 37.14
C TYR A 76 -12.89 3.28 37.29
N GLN A 77 -13.79 3.94 36.57
CA GLN A 77 -15.18 3.53 36.37
C GLN A 77 -15.62 3.93 34.96
N LEU A 78 -16.00 2.94 34.16
CA LEU A 78 -16.62 3.15 32.86
C LEU A 78 -18.14 3.06 32.98
N VAL A 79 -18.83 3.95 32.29
CA VAL A 79 -20.30 3.94 32.18
C VAL A 79 -20.68 4.17 30.74
N VAL A 80 -21.30 3.18 30.10
CA VAL A 80 -21.83 3.25 28.73
C VAL A 80 -23.34 3.38 28.78
N LYS A 81 -23.88 4.32 28.00
CA LYS A 81 -25.28 4.66 27.94
C LYS A 81 -25.81 4.67 26.50
N LYS A 82 -27.06 4.27 26.36
CA LYS A 82 -27.87 4.43 25.15
C LYS A 82 -28.31 5.89 24.95
N PRO A 83 -28.81 6.25 23.75
CA PRO A 83 -29.36 7.59 23.48
C PRO A 83 -30.53 7.99 24.40
N ASP A 84 -31.30 7.03 24.91
CA ASP A 84 -32.39 7.25 25.86
C ASP A 84 -31.89 7.50 27.31
N GLY A 85 -30.57 7.48 27.52
CA GLY A 85 -29.92 7.64 28.82
C GLY A 85 -29.81 6.35 29.66
N LYS A 86 -30.36 5.22 29.19
CA LYS A 86 -30.26 3.93 29.87
C LYS A 86 -28.79 3.49 29.92
N THR A 87 -28.30 3.21 31.13
CA THR A 87 -26.97 2.62 31.33
C THR A 87 -27.02 1.14 30.99
N ILE A 88 -26.17 0.71 30.05
CA ILE A 88 -26.05 -0.69 29.60
C ILE A 88 -24.79 -1.37 30.09
N TRP A 89 -23.81 -0.57 30.53
CA TRP A 89 -22.62 -1.07 31.18
C TRP A 89 -22.15 -0.08 32.23
N ASN A 90 -21.78 -0.60 33.39
CA ASN A 90 -21.17 0.17 34.45
C ASN A 90 -20.22 -0.75 35.19
N THR A 91 -18.92 -0.55 35.01
CA THR A 91 -17.90 -1.39 35.65
C THR A 91 -17.91 -1.25 37.17
N LYS A 92 -18.63 -0.27 37.73
CA LYS A 92 -18.40 0.22 39.10
C LYS A 92 -16.96 0.72 39.25
N LYS A 93 -16.58 1.09 40.47
CA LYS A 93 -15.20 1.50 40.73
C LYS A 93 -14.31 0.26 40.75
N GLN A 94 -13.46 0.13 39.74
CA GLN A 94 -12.45 -0.90 39.62
C GLN A 94 -11.13 -0.37 40.19
N TYR A 95 -10.52 -1.11 41.11
CA TYR A 95 -9.21 -0.75 41.70
C TYR A 95 -8.08 -1.31 40.84
N SER A 96 -7.91 -0.72 39.66
CA SER A 96 -6.89 -1.07 38.68
C SER A 96 -6.28 0.20 38.10
N ASP A 97 -5.02 0.11 37.71
CA ASP A 97 -4.25 1.14 37.03
C ASP A 97 -4.17 0.92 35.51
N GLU A 98 -4.87 -0.09 34.98
CA GLU A 98 -5.03 -0.31 33.54
C GLU A 98 -5.91 0.79 32.92
N SER A 99 -5.52 1.24 31.73
CA SER A 99 -6.25 2.27 30.98
C SER A 99 -6.23 2.06 29.47
N VAL A 100 -5.83 0.87 29.03
CA VAL A 100 -5.66 0.52 27.61
C VAL A 100 -6.43 -0.77 27.34
N ALA A 101 -7.08 -0.83 26.18
CA ALA A 101 -7.79 -1.99 25.66
C ALA A 101 -8.84 -2.63 26.61
N ILE A 102 -9.51 -1.84 27.46
CA ILE A 102 -10.51 -2.38 28.41
C ILE A 102 -11.73 -2.90 27.64
N VAL A 103 -11.90 -4.22 27.57
CA VAL A 103 -12.94 -4.89 26.79
C VAL A 103 -14.33 -4.59 27.35
N TYR A 104 -15.27 -4.23 26.48
CA TYR A 104 -16.67 -4.09 26.81
C TYR A 104 -17.25 -5.41 27.33
N SER A 105 -17.95 -5.37 28.47
CA SER A 105 -18.61 -6.55 29.07
C SER A 105 -20.04 -6.22 29.55
N GLY A 106 -20.72 -5.30 28.87
CA GLY A 106 -22.09 -4.90 29.20
C GLY A 106 -23.15 -5.68 28.45
N ASP A 107 -24.38 -5.14 28.46
CA ASP A 107 -25.48 -5.70 27.67
C ASP A 107 -25.13 -5.70 26.17
N LYS A 108 -25.69 -6.63 25.41
CA LYS A 108 -25.49 -6.71 23.95
C LYS A 108 -25.75 -5.36 23.26
N LEU A 109 -24.80 -4.93 22.43
CA LEU A 109 -24.94 -3.74 21.60
C LEU A 109 -25.97 -3.95 20.48
N GLU A 110 -26.67 -2.89 20.12
CA GLU A 110 -27.70 -2.84 19.09
C GLU A 110 -27.11 -2.24 17.81
N PRO A 111 -27.54 -2.69 16.62
CA PRO A 111 -27.15 -2.08 15.36
C PRO A 111 -27.54 -0.60 15.28
N ALA A 112 -26.80 0.18 14.48
CA ALA A 112 -27.09 1.57 14.13
C ALA A 112 -27.41 2.46 15.35
N THR A 113 -26.69 2.25 16.45
CA THR A 113 -26.97 2.87 17.74
C THR A 113 -25.75 3.60 18.25
N ARG A 114 -25.90 4.89 18.56
CA ARG A 114 -24.87 5.69 19.20
C ARG A 114 -24.86 5.45 20.70
N TYR A 115 -23.68 5.15 21.24
CA TYR A 115 -23.45 4.98 22.66
C TYR A 115 -22.57 6.11 23.17
N GLU A 116 -23.02 6.78 24.24
CA GLU A 116 -22.16 7.68 25.00
C GLU A 116 -21.47 6.90 26.10
N TRP A 117 -20.17 7.12 26.27
CA TRP A 117 -19.43 6.52 27.38
C TRP A 117 -18.66 7.57 28.16
N ASN A 118 -18.59 7.34 29.46
CA ASN A 118 -17.86 8.20 30.39
C ASN A 118 -16.86 7.36 31.15
N VAL A 119 -15.64 7.86 31.29
CA VAL A 119 -14.65 7.29 32.19
C VAL A 119 -14.39 8.24 33.34
N SER A 120 -14.42 7.70 34.55
CA SER A 120 -13.97 8.39 35.76
C SER A 120 -12.71 7.73 36.28
N VAL A 121 -11.67 8.51 36.52
CA VAL A 121 -10.36 8.07 37.00
C VAL A 121 -10.09 8.67 38.37
N TRP A 122 -9.60 7.87 39.31
CA TRP A 122 -9.10 8.33 40.61
C TRP A 122 -7.59 8.22 40.63
N ASN A 123 -6.93 9.34 40.92
CA ASN A 123 -5.47 9.38 41.03
C ASN A 123 -4.96 8.86 42.39
N GLU A 124 -3.64 8.91 42.60
CA GLU A 124 -2.96 8.50 43.83
C GLU A 124 -3.41 9.26 45.10
N SER A 125 -3.95 10.47 44.95
CA SER A 125 -4.54 11.26 46.05
C SER A 125 -6.03 10.97 46.31
N GLY A 126 -6.63 10.07 45.54
CA GLY A 126 -8.07 9.78 45.57
C GLY A 126 -8.93 10.86 44.88
N LYS A 127 -8.33 11.81 44.16
CA LYS A 127 -9.04 12.83 43.40
C LYS A 127 -9.61 12.25 42.11
N LYS A 128 -10.88 12.54 41.86
CA LYS A 128 -11.63 12.06 40.69
C LYS A 128 -11.53 13.06 39.52
N SER A 129 -11.25 12.55 38.32
CA SER A 129 -11.39 13.26 37.04
C SER A 129 -12.30 12.46 36.11
N THR A 130 -13.10 13.13 35.28
CA THR A 130 -14.07 12.47 34.38
C THR A 130 -13.99 13.07 32.99
N ALA A 131 -14.09 12.22 31.97
CA ALA A 131 -14.19 12.59 30.56
C ALA A 131 -15.23 11.70 29.85
N SER A 132 -15.67 12.15 28.68
CA SER A 132 -16.76 11.53 27.91
C SER A 132 -16.40 11.44 26.44
N SER A 133 -16.79 10.36 25.79
CA SER A 133 -16.74 10.21 24.32
C SER A 133 -17.96 9.39 23.86
N TRP A 134 -18.02 9.04 22.59
CA TRP A 134 -19.06 8.22 22.01
C TRP A 134 -18.50 7.33 20.90
N PHE A 135 -19.20 6.23 20.65
CA PHE A 135 -19.03 5.41 19.45
C PHE A 135 -20.41 5.07 18.89
N GLU A 136 -20.48 4.72 17.61
CA GLU A 136 -21.74 4.34 16.99
C GLU A 136 -21.58 3.05 16.20
N THR A 137 -22.45 2.08 16.50
CA THR A 137 -22.41 0.77 15.87
C THR A 137 -22.88 0.82 14.43
N GLY A 138 -22.34 -0.08 13.61
CA GLY A 138 -22.78 -0.30 12.24
C GLY A 138 -24.03 -1.18 12.17
N LEU A 139 -24.17 -1.91 11.07
CA LEU A 139 -25.26 -2.85 10.85
C LEU A 139 -25.16 -4.10 11.74
N MET A 140 -23.98 -4.44 12.26
CA MET A 140 -23.70 -5.56 13.19
C MET A 140 -24.27 -6.93 12.78
N ASN A 141 -24.64 -7.07 11.51
CA ASN A 141 -25.10 -8.30 10.89
C ASN A 141 -24.43 -8.35 9.52
N THR A 142 -23.63 -9.37 9.33
CA THR A 142 -22.79 -9.56 8.16
C THR A 142 -23.54 -10.07 6.94
N ASP A 143 -24.80 -10.52 7.12
CA ASP A 143 -25.65 -11.00 6.06
C ASP A 143 -26.32 -9.85 5.29
N ILE A 144 -26.60 -10.09 4.00
CA ILE A 144 -27.27 -9.13 3.11
C ILE A 144 -28.65 -8.68 3.63
N SER A 145 -29.31 -9.44 4.50
CA SER A 145 -30.55 -9.07 5.17
C SER A 145 -30.46 -7.76 5.98
N ALA A 146 -29.27 -7.37 6.45
CA ALA A 146 -29.07 -6.10 7.16
C ALA A 146 -29.28 -4.85 6.28
N TRP A 147 -29.35 -5.03 4.96
CA TRP A 147 -29.41 -3.96 3.96
C TRP A 147 -30.83 -3.62 3.49
N ASP A 148 -31.87 -4.06 4.21
CA ASP A 148 -33.29 -3.76 3.93
C ASP A 148 -33.71 -3.99 2.46
N GLY A 149 -33.21 -5.07 1.86
CA GLY A 149 -33.51 -5.43 0.48
C GLY A 149 -32.76 -4.61 -0.59
N ALA A 150 -31.74 -3.84 -0.20
CA ALA A 150 -30.83 -3.22 -1.16
C ALA A 150 -30.21 -4.26 -2.10
N LYS A 151 -30.03 -3.87 -3.35
CA LYS A 151 -29.49 -4.71 -4.42
C LYS A 151 -28.12 -4.20 -4.84
N TRP A 152 -27.24 -5.13 -5.20
CA TRP A 152 -26.00 -4.82 -5.90
C TRP A 152 -26.35 -4.33 -7.30
N ILE A 153 -26.25 -3.03 -7.56
CA ILE A 153 -26.66 -2.46 -8.85
C ILE A 153 -25.49 -1.92 -9.67
N GLY A 154 -25.57 -2.06 -10.98
CA GLY A 154 -24.53 -1.61 -11.91
C GLY A 154 -25.09 -1.35 -13.31
N THR A 155 -24.19 -1.27 -14.29
CA THR A 155 -24.52 -1.16 -15.72
C THR A 155 -24.97 -2.50 -16.28
N LYS A 156 -25.54 -2.51 -17.48
CA LYS A 156 -25.79 -3.77 -18.22
C LYS A 156 -24.47 -4.34 -18.76
N THR A 157 -24.43 -5.64 -19.05
CA THR A 157 -23.22 -6.33 -19.52
C THR A 157 -22.73 -5.80 -20.88
N GLU A 158 -23.62 -5.31 -21.75
CA GLU A 158 -23.25 -4.66 -23.02
C GLU A 158 -22.73 -3.21 -22.87
N ASP A 159 -22.69 -2.67 -21.65
CA ASP A 159 -22.25 -1.30 -21.36
C ASP A 159 -21.00 -1.30 -20.45
N LEU A 160 -20.11 -2.29 -20.62
CA LEU A 160 -18.80 -2.31 -19.97
C LEU A 160 -17.85 -1.31 -20.62
N VAL A 161 -16.91 -0.80 -19.83
CA VAL A 161 -15.94 0.22 -20.27
C VAL A 161 -14.85 -0.45 -21.09
N LEU A 162 -14.56 0.08 -22.28
CA LEU A 162 -13.36 -0.26 -23.04
C LEU A 162 -12.57 1.01 -23.35
N GLN A 163 -11.33 1.06 -22.86
CA GLN A 163 -10.32 2.01 -23.31
C GLN A 163 -9.17 1.23 -23.94
N ALA A 164 -9.21 1.06 -25.27
CA ALA A 164 -8.36 0.14 -26.01
C ALA A 164 -6.87 0.50 -25.91
N HIS A 165 -6.55 1.79 -25.81
CA HIS A 165 -5.17 2.25 -25.63
C HIS A 165 -4.60 1.99 -24.22
N TYR A 166 -5.44 1.54 -23.28
CA TYR A 166 -5.07 1.23 -21.90
C TYR A 166 -5.23 -0.28 -21.58
N LEU A 167 -5.59 -1.11 -22.57
CA LEU A 167 -5.82 -2.54 -22.38
C LEU A 167 -4.66 -3.38 -22.95
N SER A 168 -3.87 -4.02 -22.08
CA SER A 168 -2.74 -4.89 -22.45
C SER A 168 -3.04 -6.40 -22.34
N VAL A 169 -4.21 -6.76 -21.79
CA VAL A 169 -4.62 -8.15 -21.58
C VAL A 169 -6.05 -8.32 -22.05
N TYR A 170 -6.26 -9.11 -23.10
CA TYR A 170 -7.55 -9.20 -23.81
C TYR A 170 -7.65 -10.46 -24.66
N LYS A 171 -8.88 -10.77 -25.08
CA LYS A 171 -9.12 -11.71 -26.19
C LYS A 171 -9.80 -10.98 -27.33
N VAL A 172 -9.32 -11.21 -28.55
CA VAL A 172 -9.99 -10.77 -29.78
C VAL A 172 -10.47 -12.01 -30.52
N HIS A 173 -11.72 -11.98 -30.99
CA HIS A 173 -12.31 -13.02 -31.81
C HIS A 173 -12.87 -12.40 -33.08
N TYR A 174 -12.67 -13.08 -34.21
CA TYR A 174 -13.28 -12.73 -35.49
C TYR A 174 -13.37 -13.95 -36.40
N LYS A 175 -14.26 -13.88 -37.39
CA LYS A 175 -14.30 -14.84 -38.50
C LYS A 175 -13.75 -14.23 -39.77
N LEU A 176 -12.92 -14.98 -40.48
CA LEU A 176 -12.30 -14.60 -41.74
C LEU A 176 -12.70 -15.57 -42.85
N GLN A 177 -13.20 -15.04 -43.97
CA GLN A 177 -13.45 -15.79 -45.19
C GLN A 177 -12.72 -15.15 -46.38
N LEU A 178 -11.82 -15.91 -47.01
CA LEU A 178 -11.15 -15.48 -48.25
C LEU A 178 -12.09 -15.61 -49.46
N GLU A 179 -12.04 -14.65 -50.38
CA GLU A 179 -12.97 -14.59 -51.50
C GLU A 179 -12.48 -15.44 -52.70
N LYS A 180 -13.30 -16.43 -53.07
CA LYS A 180 -12.95 -17.43 -54.11
C LYS A 180 -12.95 -16.88 -55.53
N LYS A 181 -13.77 -15.87 -55.87
CA LYS A 181 -13.96 -15.41 -57.26
C LYS A 181 -12.75 -14.59 -57.75
N SER A 182 -12.23 -13.72 -56.89
CA SER A 182 -10.98 -12.96 -56.97
C SER A 182 -9.73 -13.83 -56.80
N LYS A 183 -9.90 -15.10 -56.40
CA LYS A 183 -8.80 -16.04 -56.12
C LYS A 183 -7.87 -15.51 -55.02
N THR A 184 -8.47 -14.94 -53.98
CA THR A 184 -7.74 -14.43 -52.83
C THR A 184 -6.95 -15.55 -52.16
N THR A 185 -5.68 -15.30 -51.86
CA THR A 185 -4.80 -16.23 -51.17
C THR A 185 -4.42 -15.74 -49.78
N LYS A 186 -4.56 -14.45 -49.50
CA LYS A 186 -4.09 -13.81 -48.25
C LYS A 186 -5.06 -12.73 -47.80
N ALA A 187 -5.30 -12.64 -46.49
CA ALA A 187 -5.94 -11.51 -45.84
C ALA A 187 -5.57 -11.50 -44.36
N SER A 188 -5.56 -10.30 -43.77
CA SER A 188 -5.03 -10.12 -42.42
C SER A 188 -5.96 -9.35 -41.52
N PHE A 189 -5.90 -9.69 -40.23
CA PHE A 189 -6.45 -8.88 -39.15
C PHE A 189 -5.33 -8.09 -38.46
N ILE A 190 -5.62 -6.85 -38.08
CA ILE A 190 -4.70 -5.94 -37.43
C ILE A 190 -5.17 -5.62 -36.01
N LEU A 191 -4.23 -5.53 -35.07
CA LEU A 191 -4.41 -4.92 -33.76
C LEU A 191 -3.15 -4.16 -33.33
N GLY A 192 -3.25 -3.40 -32.24
CA GLY A 192 -2.13 -2.60 -31.76
C GLY A 192 -1.72 -1.50 -32.75
N ALA A 193 -2.64 -1.09 -33.63
CA ALA A 193 -2.33 -0.04 -34.58
C ALA A 193 -2.36 1.33 -33.89
N ASN A 194 -1.49 2.23 -34.34
CA ASN A 194 -1.47 3.64 -33.91
C ASN A 194 -1.43 3.84 -32.39
N ASP A 195 -0.66 3.01 -31.66
CA ASP A 195 -0.40 3.24 -30.23
C ASP A 195 0.23 4.64 -30.07
N PRO A 196 -0.41 5.58 -29.33
CA PRO A 196 0.09 6.95 -29.22
C PRO A 196 1.50 7.08 -28.64
N ARG A 197 2.00 6.03 -27.96
CA ARG A 197 3.38 5.98 -27.45
C ARG A 197 4.41 5.77 -28.55
N LEU A 198 4.04 5.04 -29.60
CA LEU A 198 4.91 4.73 -30.75
C LEU A 198 4.84 5.81 -31.84
N MET A 199 3.88 6.73 -31.76
CA MET A 199 3.72 7.86 -32.69
C MET A 199 4.40 9.14 -32.22
N ASP A 200 5.02 9.12 -31.04
CA ASP A 200 5.63 10.28 -30.39
C ASP A 200 6.96 9.84 -29.77
N LYS A 201 8.07 10.31 -30.35
CA LYS A 201 9.42 9.94 -29.90
C LYS A 201 9.70 10.25 -28.43
N ASN A 202 8.89 11.09 -27.80
CA ASN A 202 9.06 11.41 -26.40
C ASN A 202 8.42 10.38 -25.47
N LYS A 203 7.57 9.47 -25.98
CA LYS A 203 6.73 8.58 -25.18
C LYS A 203 7.15 7.11 -25.19
N ASN A 204 8.29 6.78 -25.79
CA ASN A 204 8.81 5.42 -25.85
C ASN A 204 10.33 5.40 -25.73
N ILE A 205 10.86 4.28 -25.24
CA ILE A 205 12.29 4.08 -24.95
C ILE A 205 13.18 4.07 -26.20
N TYR A 206 12.60 3.82 -27.38
CA TYR A 206 13.30 3.71 -28.66
C TYR A 206 13.28 5.01 -29.47
N ASN A 207 12.68 6.08 -28.96
CA ASN A 207 12.53 7.37 -29.64
C ASN A 207 11.82 7.28 -31.02
N LEU A 208 10.88 6.35 -31.16
CA LEU A 208 10.10 6.14 -32.38
C LEU A 208 9.04 7.22 -32.59
N GLU A 209 8.87 7.69 -33.82
CA GLU A 209 7.86 8.68 -34.24
C GLU A 209 7.16 8.17 -35.50
N ASN A 210 6.33 7.13 -35.34
CA ASN A 210 5.64 6.52 -36.46
C ASN A 210 4.52 7.42 -37.00
N GLU A 211 4.41 7.48 -38.34
CA GLU A 211 3.23 8.05 -38.99
C GLU A 211 1.99 7.17 -38.77
N LYS A 212 0.80 7.72 -39.01
CA LYS A 212 -0.45 6.97 -38.94
C LYS A 212 -0.39 5.75 -39.87
N ASN A 213 -0.82 4.61 -39.34
CA ASN A 213 -0.82 3.28 -39.96
C ASN A 213 0.58 2.73 -40.28
N LYS A 214 1.62 3.18 -39.57
CA LYS A 214 3.00 2.64 -39.67
C LYS A 214 3.46 1.82 -38.48
N SER A 215 2.68 1.79 -37.40
CA SER A 215 2.89 0.87 -36.27
C SER A 215 1.68 -0.05 -36.09
N TYR A 216 1.85 -1.37 -36.19
CA TYR A 216 0.77 -2.37 -36.04
C TYR A 216 1.33 -3.80 -35.87
N VAL A 217 0.46 -4.71 -35.41
CA VAL A 217 0.68 -6.17 -35.48
C VAL A 217 -0.36 -6.77 -36.44
N GLU A 218 0.11 -7.55 -37.41
CA GLU A 218 -0.72 -8.14 -38.46
C GLU A 218 -0.73 -9.67 -38.38
N PHE A 219 -1.92 -10.27 -38.42
CA PHE A 219 -2.14 -11.71 -38.42
C PHE A 219 -2.74 -12.12 -39.79
N GLU A 220 -1.89 -12.59 -40.71
CA GLU A 220 -2.24 -12.94 -42.10
C GLU A 220 -2.55 -14.42 -42.24
N LEU A 221 -3.76 -14.77 -42.69
CA LEU A 221 -4.08 -16.12 -43.14
C LEU A 221 -3.62 -16.30 -44.59
N ASP A 222 -2.66 -17.19 -44.83
CA ASP A 222 -2.11 -17.50 -46.15
C ASP A 222 -2.47 -18.92 -46.60
N ILE A 223 -3.21 -19.03 -47.70
CA ILE A 223 -3.61 -20.29 -48.34
C ILE A 223 -2.90 -20.53 -49.69
N SER A 224 -1.91 -19.71 -50.06
CA SER A 224 -1.26 -19.73 -51.38
C SER A 224 -0.64 -21.09 -51.72
N GLU A 225 -0.15 -21.83 -50.72
CA GLU A 225 0.43 -23.17 -50.89
C GLU A 225 -0.60 -24.30 -50.85
N VAL A 226 -1.84 -24.05 -50.41
CA VAL A 226 -2.87 -25.09 -50.19
C VAL A 226 -3.38 -25.66 -51.50
N LYS A 227 -2.95 -26.89 -51.80
CA LYS A 227 -3.33 -27.68 -52.98
C LYS A 227 -3.96 -29.00 -52.55
N LYS A 228 -4.64 -29.66 -53.50
CA LYS A 228 -5.41 -30.91 -53.28
C LYS A 228 -4.65 -31.93 -52.41
N ASN A 229 -3.38 -32.20 -52.72
CA ASN A 229 -2.60 -33.26 -52.05
C ASN A 229 -1.32 -32.76 -51.35
N LYS A 230 -1.06 -31.45 -51.30
CA LYS A 230 0.16 -30.90 -50.67
C LYS A 230 0.03 -29.44 -50.26
N GLY A 231 0.93 -28.97 -49.40
CA GLY A 231 0.95 -27.61 -48.86
C GLY A 231 -0.03 -27.43 -47.71
N ASN A 232 0.33 -26.56 -46.78
CA ASN A 232 -0.47 -26.22 -45.61
C ASN A 232 -0.86 -24.74 -45.69
N ALA A 233 -1.98 -24.37 -45.06
CA ALA A 233 -2.22 -22.97 -44.78
C ALA A 233 -1.24 -22.51 -43.69
N LYS A 234 -1.01 -21.20 -43.61
CA LYS A 234 -0.18 -20.60 -42.58
C LYS A 234 -0.89 -19.40 -41.97
N LEU A 235 -0.60 -19.14 -40.71
CA LEU A 235 -0.86 -17.84 -40.09
C LEU A 235 0.48 -17.12 -39.92
N ALA A 236 0.76 -16.14 -40.77
CA ALA A 236 1.97 -15.33 -40.70
C ALA A 236 1.73 -14.11 -39.80
N ILE A 237 2.66 -13.81 -38.91
CA ILE A 237 2.55 -12.71 -37.95
C ILE A 237 3.61 -11.65 -38.27
N TYR A 238 3.22 -10.40 -38.49
CA TYR A 238 4.14 -9.29 -38.81
C TYR A 238 4.15 -8.23 -37.71
N ARG A 239 5.38 -7.77 -37.38
CA ARG A 239 5.80 -6.63 -36.54
C ARG A 239 6.06 -5.36 -37.36
N ALA A 240 5.34 -4.25 -37.20
CA ALA A 240 5.72 -2.98 -37.82
C ALA A 240 5.76 -1.83 -36.80
N GLY A 241 6.85 -1.05 -36.76
CA GLY A 241 6.93 0.21 -36.02
C GLY A 241 6.96 0.12 -34.48
N TYR A 242 7.27 -1.04 -33.91
CA TYR A 242 7.40 -1.25 -32.46
C TYR A 242 8.84 -1.15 -31.97
N GLU A 243 9.82 -1.44 -32.83
CA GLU A 243 11.24 -1.23 -32.58
C GLU A 243 11.95 -0.76 -33.86
N PRO A 244 13.16 -0.16 -33.77
CA PRO A 244 13.85 0.43 -34.92
C PRO A 244 14.12 -0.52 -36.10
N ASN A 245 14.24 -1.82 -35.83
CA ASN A 245 14.59 -2.82 -36.83
C ASN A 245 13.38 -3.63 -37.36
N ASP A 246 12.15 -3.25 -37.01
CA ASP A 246 10.96 -3.90 -37.53
C ASP A 246 10.91 -3.83 -39.06
N ASN A 247 10.50 -4.93 -39.69
CA ASN A 247 10.34 -5.02 -41.13
C ASN A 247 8.91 -5.49 -41.46
N PRO A 248 8.04 -4.59 -41.98
CA PRO A 248 6.65 -4.93 -42.27
C PRO A 248 6.49 -5.96 -43.39
N ASP A 249 7.52 -6.19 -44.22
CA ASP A 249 7.49 -7.14 -45.33
C ASP A 249 7.98 -8.54 -44.95
N LYS A 250 8.45 -8.74 -43.70
CA LYS A 250 8.98 -10.01 -43.22
C LYS A 250 8.23 -10.47 -41.96
N PRO A 251 7.67 -11.68 -41.94
CA PRO A 251 6.98 -12.17 -40.75
C PRO A 251 7.97 -12.38 -39.60
N LEU A 252 7.55 -12.03 -38.39
CA LEU A 252 8.21 -12.42 -37.14
C LEU A 252 8.20 -13.94 -36.99
N THR A 253 7.08 -14.57 -37.36
CA THR A 253 6.91 -16.01 -37.37
C THR A 253 5.80 -16.45 -38.33
N GLU A 254 5.85 -17.70 -38.77
CA GLU A 254 4.81 -18.36 -39.54
C GLU A 254 4.33 -19.60 -38.79
N LEU A 255 3.07 -19.63 -38.39
CA LEU A 255 2.46 -20.79 -37.75
C LEU A 255 1.85 -21.69 -38.83
N VAL A 256 2.34 -22.92 -38.94
CA VAL A 256 1.81 -23.91 -39.88
C VAL A 256 0.45 -24.38 -39.38
N ILE A 257 -0.59 -24.22 -40.20
CA ILE A 257 -1.94 -24.68 -39.88
C ILE A 257 -2.09 -26.15 -40.32
N PRO A 258 -2.46 -27.07 -39.41
CA PRO A 258 -2.71 -28.46 -39.73
C PRO A 258 -3.78 -28.64 -40.84
N ARG A 259 -3.57 -29.64 -41.72
CA ARG A 259 -4.46 -29.88 -42.88
C ARG A 259 -5.85 -30.38 -42.52
N ASP A 260 -6.04 -30.88 -41.31
CA ASP A 260 -7.34 -31.23 -40.74
C ASP A 260 -8.15 -29.99 -40.31
N LEU A 261 -7.49 -28.85 -40.08
CA LEU A 261 -8.16 -27.56 -39.87
C LEU A 261 -8.43 -26.84 -41.19
N ILE A 262 -7.41 -26.65 -42.03
CA ILE A 262 -7.55 -25.99 -43.34
C ILE A 262 -6.90 -26.82 -44.46
N ASP A 263 -7.73 -27.17 -45.44
CA ASP A 263 -7.41 -28.05 -46.55
C ASP A 263 -7.98 -27.50 -47.87
N HIS A 264 -7.76 -28.21 -48.98
CA HIS A 264 -8.22 -27.74 -50.29
C HIS A 264 -9.75 -27.64 -50.46
N THR A 265 -10.53 -28.34 -49.63
CA THR A 265 -11.99 -28.36 -49.68
C THR A 265 -12.60 -27.19 -48.92
N ASN A 266 -11.98 -26.76 -47.83
CA ASN A 266 -12.50 -25.72 -46.95
C ASN A 266 -11.72 -24.40 -46.96
N LYS A 267 -10.59 -24.25 -47.66
CA LYS A 267 -9.76 -23.01 -47.67
C LYS A 267 -10.45 -21.68 -48.05
N TYR A 268 -11.68 -21.71 -48.57
CA TYR A 268 -12.50 -20.52 -48.85
C TYR A 268 -13.78 -20.47 -47.99
N ALA A 269 -13.88 -21.34 -46.99
CA ALA A 269 -14.89 -21.26 -45.94
C ALA A 269 -14.53 -20.11 -44.98
N ALA A 270 -15.49 -19.75 -44.13
CA ALA A 270 -15.21 -18.85 -43.02
C ALA A 270 -14.53 -19.64 -41.90
N HIS A 271 -13.41 -19.13 -41.40
CA HIS A 271 -12.65 -19.70 -40.29
C HIS A 271 -12.74 -18.80 -39.07
N ASP A 272 -12.88 -19.40 -37.90
CA ASP A 272 -12.92 -18.73 -36.60
C ASP A 272 -11.51 -18.54 -36.08
N ILE A 273 -11.12 -17.31 -35.75
CA ILE A 273 -9.78 -16.99 -35.24
C ILE A 273 -9.93 -16.25 -33.91
N SER A 274 -9.31 -16.80 -32.87
CA SER A 274 -9.25 -16.20 -31.54
C SER A 274 -7.79 -15.91 -31.16
N LEU A 275 -7.52 -14.65 -30.82
CA LEU A 275 -6.22 -14.12 -30.39
C LEU A 275 -6.31 -13.79 -28.90
N TRP A 276 -5.56 -14.49 -28.07
CA TRP A 276 -5.51 -14.25 -26.62
C TRP A 276 -4.20 -13.55 -26.29
N GLY A 277 -4.24 -12.25 -26.04
CA GLY A 277 -3.08 -11.42 -25.75
C GLY A 277 -2.93 -11.16 -24.26
N ASN A 278 -1.73 -11.39 -23.73
CA ASN A 278 -1.37 -11.10 -22.35
C ASN A 278 0.00 -10.42 -22.29
N SER A 279 0.02 -9.10 -22.23
CA SER A 279 1.25 -8.28 -22.13
C SER A 279 2.32 -8.68 -23.16
N GLY A 280 1.90 -8.93 -24.39
CA GLY A 280 2.78 -9.32 -25.51
C GLY A 280 2.88 -10.81 -25.80
N ILE A 281 2.41 -11.68 -24.90
CA ILE A 281 2.33 -13.13 -25.14
C ILE A 281 0.99 -13.46 -25.79
N PHE A 282 1.02 -14.11 -26.95
CA PHE A 282 -0.18 -14.50 -27.69
C PHE A 282 -0.38 -16.02 -27.73
N HIS A 283 -1.60 -16.47 -27.39
CA HIS A 283 -2.11 -17.78 -27.77
C HIS A 283 -3.14 -17.61 -28.88
N ILE A 284 -3.03 -18.42 -29.94
CA ILE A 284 -3.90 -18.32 -31.11
C ILE A 284 -4.63 -19.63 -31.33
N PHE A 285 -5.94 -19.52 -31.55
CA PHE A 285 -6.85 -20.63 -31.76
C PHE A 285 -7.59 -20.48 -33.08
N LEU A 286 -7.83 -21.61 -33.75
CA LEU A 286 -8.49 -21.68 -35.05
C LEU A 286 -9.65 -22.68 -35.01
N ASP A 287 -10.82 -22.29 -35.54
CA ASP A 287 -12.01 -23.13 -35.67
C ASP A 287 -12.41 -23.86 -34.36
N GLY A 288 -12.51 -23.09 -33.27
CA GLY A 288 -12.79 -23.58 -31.92
C GLY A 288 -11.57 -23.48 -31.01
N GLU A 289 -11.31 -24.49 -30.19
CA GLU A 289 -10.19 -24.51 -29.23
C GLU A 289 -8.90 -25.11 -29.80
N ASN A 290 -8.76 -25.21 -31.13
CA ASN A 290 -7.54 -25.75 -31.74
C ASN A 290 -6.41 -24.71 -31.68
N ARG A 291 -5.56 -24.83 -30.66
CA ARG A 291 -4.39 -23.96 -30.48
C ARG A 291 -3.32 -24.23 -31.55
N ILE A 292 -2.90 -23.18 -32.26
CA ILE A 292 -1.86 -23.25 -33.30
C ILE A 292 -0.52 -22.62 -32.87
N THR A 293 -0.46 -22.01 -31.68
CA THR A 293 0.78 -21.54 -31.04
C THR A 293 1.36 -22.60 -30.09
N PRO A 294 2.63 -22.45 -29.67
CA PRO A 294 3.20 -23.22 -28.57
C PRO A 294 2.39 -23.08 -27.27
N GLU A 295 2.62 -24.01 -26.33
CA GLU A 295 1.93 -24.03 -25.03
C GLU A 295 2.15 -22.76 -24.22
N ASN A 296 3.37 -22.22 -24.22
CA ASN A 296 3.72 -20.97 -23.54
C ASN A 296 3.37 -19.71 -24.36
N GLY A 297 2.69 -19.87 -25.49
CA GLY A 297 2.36 -18.77 -26.40
C GLY A 297 3.57 -18.30 -27.23
N PHE A 298 3.38 -17.17 -27.91
CA PHE A 298 4.40 -16.51 -28.73
C PHE A 298 4.55 -15.05 -28.29
N ASN A 299 5.78 -14.60 -28.01
CA ASN A 299 6.04 -13.22 -27.60
C ASN A 299 6.19 -12.30 -28.83
N ILE A 300 5.39 -11.24 -28.86
CA ILE A 300 5.43 -10.18 -29.89
C ILE A 300 6.03 -8.88 -29.34
N ASN A 301 6.14 -8.73 -28.01
CA ASN A 301 6.67 -7.52 -27.40
C ASN A 301 8.20 -7.41 -27.64
N PRO A 302 8.69 -6.33 -28.28
CA PRO A 302 10.13 -6.15 -28.51
C PRO A 302 10.93 -5.89 -27.23
N VAL A 303 10.30 -5.37 -26.18
CA VAL A 303 10.98 -4.97 -24.94
C VAL A 303 11.31 -6.18 -24.07
N GLY A 304 10.43 -7.18 -24.07
CA GLY A 304 10.58 -8.41 -23.30
C GLY A 304 9.25 -9.13 -23.11
N SER A 305 9.28 -10.31 -22.51
CA SER A 305 8.11 -11.20 -22.43
C SER A 305 7.31 -11.01 -21.14
N GLY A 306 5.98 -10.86 -21.27
CA GLY A 306 5.03 -10.88 -20.16
C GLY A 306 4.98 -9.60 -19.32
N GLY A 307 4.45 -9.71 -18.10
CA GLY A 307 4.15 -8.59 -17.21
C GLY A 307 5.37 -7.84 -16.61
N ASN A 308 6.58 -8.30 -16.90
CA ASN A 308 7.84 -7.76 -16.35
C ASN A 308 8.48 -6.65 -17.18
N TYR A 309 7.85 -6.26 -18.28
CA TYR A 309 8.36 -5.27 -19.23
C TYR A 309 7.25 -4.29 -19.62
N ILE A 310 7.64 -3.16 -20.20
CA ILE A 310 6.68 -2.21 -20.80
C ILE A 310 5.80 -2.96 -21.79
N ALA A 311 4.49 -2.93 -21.58
CA ALA A 311 3.55 -3.76 -22.32
C ALA A 311 3.32 -3.24 -23.75
N PHE A 312 3.56 -4.13 -24.72
CA PHE A 312 3.22 -3.98 -26.13
C PHE A 312 2.77 -5.33 -26.73
N PRO A 313 1.86 -5.35 -27.71
CA PRO A 313 0.96 -4.27 -28.09
C PRO A 313 -0.15 -4.07 -27.04
N MET A 314 -0.57 -2.81 -26.81
CA MET A 314 -1.92 -2.56 -26.29
C MET A 314 -2.94 -2.95 -27.36
N LEU A 315 -4.21 -3.13 -27.00
CA LEU A 315 -5.25 -3.38 -28.01
C LEU A 315 -5.27 -2.26 -29.07
N SER A 316 -5.24 -1.00 -28.62
CA SER A 316 -5.24 0.22 -29.45
C SER A 316 -6.26 0.12 -30.60
N GLU A 317 -5.90 0.56 -31.81
CA GLU A 317 -6.79 0.41 -32.97
C GLU A 317 -6.71 -1.01 -33.56
N ILE A 318 -7.85 -1.51 -34.03
CA ILE A 318 -8.02 -2.83 -34.65
C ILE A 318 -8.55 -2.70 -36.08
N GLY A 319 -8.34 -3.71 -36.93
CA GLY A 319 -8.82 -3.64 -38.30
C GLY A 319 -8.31 -4.71 -39.25
N PHE A 320 -8.12 -4.34 -40.51
CA PHE A 320 -7.90 -5.27 -41.62
C PHE A 320 -6.77 -4.79 -42.53
N SER A 321 -6.03 -5.76 -43.10
CA SER A 321 -5.06 -5.53 -44.17
C SER A 321 -5.23 -6.53 -45.30
N LEU A 322 -5.24 -6.03 -46.54
CA LEU A 322 -5.27 -6.85 -47.74
C LEU A 322 -4.33 -6.30 -48.81
N ALA A 323 -3.56 -7.18 -49.43
CA ALA A 323 -2.73 -6.86 -50.59
C ALA A 323 -3.57 -6.49 -51.83
N GLU A 324 -2.90 -5.93 -52.84
CA GLU A 324 -3.52 -5.55 -54.12
C GLU A 324 -4.39 -6.69 -54.70
N LYS A 325 -5.60 -6.33 -55.16
CA LYS A 325 -6.60 -7.23 -55.79
C LYS A 325 -7.12 -8.38 -54.93
N GLN A 326 -6.72 -8.49 -53.66
CA GLN A 326 -7.30 -9.45 -52.71
C GLN A 326 -8.65 -8.94 -52.15
N GLN A 327 -9.54 -9.86 -51.79
CA GLN A 327 -10.83 -9.59 -51.17
C GLN A 327 -11.14 -10.63 -50.09
N ALA A 328 -11.67 -10.17 -48.95
CA ALA A 328 -12.07 -11.05 -47.87
C ALA A 328 -13.30 -10.50 -47.14
N THR A 329 -13.95 -11.37 -46.38
CA THR A 329 -15.08 -11.03 -45.53
C THR A 329 -14.72 -11.31 -44.07
N PHE A 330 -14.96 -10.33 -43.21
CA PHE A 330 -14.81 -10.45 -41.76
C PHE A 330 -16.17 -10.30 -41.07
N ARG A 331 -16.38 -11.01 -39.96
CA ARG A 331 -17.60 -10.88 -39.13
C ARG A 331 -17.35 -11.37 -37.70
N ASP A 332 -18.34 -11.21 -36.84
CA ASP A 332 -18.32 -11.64 -35.44
C ASP A 332 -17.11 -11.04 -34.66
N LEU A 333 -16.72 -9.81 -34.99
CA LEU A 333 -15.61 -9.10 -34.35
C LEU A 333 -15.97 -8.75 -32.91
N LYS A 334 -15.19 -9.29 -31.98
CA LYS A 334 -15.46 -9.21 -30.55
C LYS A 334 -14.18 -9.07 -29.73
N VAL A 335 -14.21 -8.22 -28.71
CA VAL A 335 -13.17 -8.10 -27.68
C VAL A 335 -13.79 -8.48 -26.34
N THR A 336 -13.12 -9.35 -25.59
CA THR A 336 -13.56 -9.75 -24.25
C THR A 336 -12.45 -9.61 -23.22
N ASN A 337 -12.84 -9.58 -21.95
CA ASN A 337 -11.90 -9.78 -20.85
C ASN A 337 -11.13 -11.10 -21.04
N TYR A 338 -9.85 -11.09 -20.67
CA TYR A 338 -8.99 -12.26 -20.81
C TYR A 338 -9.38 -13.37 -19.84
N ARG A 339 -9.49 -13.06 -18.55
CA ARG A 339 -9.87 -14.01 -17.51
C ARG A 339 -11.38 -14.24 -17.51
N LYS A 340 -11.80 -15.46 -17.14
CA LYS A 340 -13.22 -15.80 -16.95
C LYS A 340 -13.85 -14.89 -15.88
N PRO A 341 -15.12 -14.45 -16.05
CA PRO A 341 -16.11 -14.99 -17.01
C PRO A 341 -15.96 -14.49 -18.45
N SER A 342 -14.97 -13.64 -18.74
CA SER A 342 -14.67 -13.16 -20.09
C SER A 342 -15.85 -12.41 -20.72
N ASN A 343 -16.51 -11.54 -19.95
CA ASN A 343 -17.58 -10.70 -20.50
C ASN A 343 -17.08 -9.82 -21.65
N THR A 344 -17.99 -9.53 -22.58
CA THR A 344 -17.72 -8.72 -23.77
C THR A 344 -17.43 -7.27 -23.39
N LEU A 345 -16.28 -6.75 -23.85
CA LEU A 345 -15.93 -5.34 -23.75
C LEU A 345 -16.36 -4.56 -25.00
N PHE A 346 -16.27 -5.20 -26.17
CA PHE A 346 -16.70 -4.64 -27.44
C PHE A 346 -17.24 -5.74 -28.35
N GLU A 347 -18.38 -5.48 -28.97
CA GLU A 347 -18.96 -6.32 -30.02
C GLU A 347 -19.88 -5.45 -30.85
N GLU A 348 -19.60 -5.35 -32.14
CA GLU A 348 -20.46 -4.59 -33.03
C GLU A 348 -21.53 -5.49 -33.63
N LYS A 349 -22.80 -5.21 -33.33
CA LYS A 349 -23.93 -5.85 -33.98
C LYS A 349 -24.21 -5.16 -35.30
N ILE A 350 -23.57 -5.65 -36.36
CA ILE A 350 -23.71 -5.12 -37.71
C ILE A 350 -25.11 -5.45 -38.25
N GLU A 351 -26.04 -4.50 -38.22
CA GLU A 351 -27.28 -4.59 -38.99
C GLU A 351 -27.01 -4.29 -40.49
N ALA A 352 -27.88 -4.78 -41.39
CA ALA A 352 -27.74 -4.51 -42.82
C ALA A 352 -27.90 -2.99 -43.07
N GLU A 353 -26.79 -2.31 -43.38
CA GLU A 353 -26.68 -0.86 -43.66
C GLU A 353 -26.54 0.06 -42.42
N SER A 354 -25.81 -0.38 -41.38
CA SER A 354 -25.46 0.46 -40.23
C SER A 354 -24.39 1.53 -40.55
N ASN A 355 -24.76 2.81 -40.49
CA ASN A 355 -23.82 3.95 -40.44
C ASN A 355 -23.17 4.12 -39.04
N SER A 356 -23.45 3.24 -38.07
CA SER A 356 -22.94 3.35 -36.69
C SER A 356 -21.72 2.47 -36.41
N SER A 357 -21.14 1.85 -37.45
CA SER A 357 -19.93 1.06 -37.30
C SER A 357 -18.68 1.89 -37.09
N ILE A 358 -17.73 1.37 -36.32
CA ILE A 358 -16.39 1.98 -36.19
C ILE A 358 -15.64 1.98 -37.54
N PHE A 359 -16.05 1.14 -38.49
CA PHE A 359 -15.50 1.07 -39.85
C PHE A 359 -16.41 1.70 -40.92
N ALA A 360 -17.43 2.48 -40.54
CA ALA A 360 -18.39 3.04 -41.52
C ALA A 360 -17.73 3.97 -42.55
N GLU A 361 -16.66 4.68 -42.16
CA GLU A 361 -15.91 5.62 -43.01
C GLU A 361 -14.53 5.07 -43.40
N SER A 362 -14.30 3.77 -43.19
CA SER A 362 -13.01 3.13 -43.41
C SER A 362 -12.76 2.81 -44.88
N ASP A 363 -11.62 3.25 -45.40
CA ASP A 363 -11.19 2.96 -46.77
C ASP A 363 -11.13 1.44 -47.01
N GLY A 364 -11.65 1.03 -48.17
CA GLY A 364 -11.65 -0.37 -48.63
C GLY A 364 -12.56 -1.32 -47.83
N VAL A 365 -13.33 -0.82 -46.85
CA VAL A 365 -14.30 -1.60 -46.08
C VAL A 365 -15.72 -1.26 -46.54
N THR A 366 -16.54 -2.27 -46.81
CA THR A 366 -17.95 -2.13 -47.12
C THR A 366 -18.76 -3.00 -46.17
N ILE A 367 -19.70 -2.40 -45.45
CA ILE A 367 -20.55 -3.10 -44.50
C ILE A 367 -21.80 -3.59 -45.22
N LYS A 368 -21.98 -4.91 -45.31
CA LYS A 368 -23.13 -5.51 -45.99
C LYS A 368 -23.52 -6.84 -45.36
N SER A 369 -24.82 -7.01 -45.14
CA SER A 369 -25.41 -8.28 -44.66
C SER A 369 -24.75 -8.83 -43.39
N GLY A 370 -24.45 -7.96 -42.42
CA GLY A 370 -23.82 -8.34 -41.15
C GLY A 370 -22.33 -8.69 -41.26
N THR A 371 -21.65 -8.24 -42.31
CA THR A 371 -20.24 -8.55 -42.56
C THR A 371 -19.45 -7.32 -43.02
N TYR A 372 -18.16 -7.29 -42.72
CA TYR A 372 -17.19 -6.38 -43.31
C TYR A 372 -16.60 -7.00 -44.57
N GLN A 373 -16.96 -6.47 -45.74
CA GLN A 373 -16.36 -6.84 -47.02
C GLN A 373 -15.17 -5.93 -47.27
N VAL A 374 -13.96 -6.50 -47.29
CA VAL A 374 -12.73 -5.74 -47.39
C VAL A 374 -12.05 -6.03 -48.73
N ALA A 375 -11.64 -4.98 -49.44
CA ALA A 375 -11.01 -5.09 -50.75
C ALA A 375 -9.70 -4.29 -50.81
N GLY A 376 -8.60 -4.96 -51.16
CA GLY A 376 -7.27 -4.34 -51.27
C GLY A 376 -7.09 -3.40 -52.48
N GLY A 377 -8.10 -3.24 -53.34
CA GLY A 377 -8.05 -2.28 -54.45
C GLY A 377 -6.81 -2.43 -55.36
N LYS A 378 -6.28 -1.30 -55.83
CA LYS A 378 -5.09 -1.23 -56.71
C LYS A 378 -3.75 -1.14 -55.97
N HIS A 379 -3.76 -0.86 -54.67
CA HIS A 379 -2.55 -0.52 -53.92
C HIS A 379 -2.41 -1.28 -52.59
N GLY A 380 -3.30 -2.22 -52.31
CA GLY A 380 -3.52 -2.74 -50.98
C GLY A 380 -4.36 -1.78 -50.13
N VAL A 381 -4.81 -2.25 -48.96
CA VAL A 381 -5.51 -1.45 -47.97
C VAL A 381 -5.05 -1.84 -46.57
N ILE A 382 -4.88 -0.84 -45.71
CA ILE A 382 -4.82 -0.99 -44.25
C ILE A 382 -5.93 -0.10 -43.70
N SER A 383 -6.87 -0.68 -42.97
CA SER A 383 -8.03 0.01 -42.45
C SER A 383 -8.22 -0.36 -40.99
N VAL A 384 -8.07 0.63 -40.10
CA VAL A 384 -8.07 0.45 -38.65
C VAL A 384 -8.99 1.49 -37.98
N ALA A 385 -9.56 1.13 -36.84
CA ALA A 385 -10.45 1.97 -36.05
C ALA A 385 -10.27 1.72 -34.54
N ASP A 386 -10.50 2.75 -33.72
CA ASP A 386 -10.45 2.68 -32.26
C ASP A 386 -11.75 2.03 -31.73
N PRO A 387 -11.69 0.84 -31.09
CA PRO A 387 -12.86 0.18 -30.54
C PRO A 387 -13.26 0.71 -29.16
N SER A 388 -12.57 1.72 -28.61
CA SER A 388 -12.89 2.30 -27.30
C SER A 388 -14.33 2.81 -27.25
N ASP A 389 -15.05 2.40 -26.22
CA ASP A 389 -16.47 2.74 -26.03
C ASP A 389 -16.79 2.82 -24.54
N LYS A 390 -17.85 3.56 -24.23
CA LYS A 390 -18.39 3.79 -22.89
C LYS A 390 -17.39 4.53 -21.99
N SER A 391 -17.87 4.92 -20.83
CA SER A 391 -17.12 5.65 -19.81
C SER A 391 -17.53 5.12 -18.44
N THR A 392 -16.67 5.32 -17.46
CA THR A 392 -16.91 4.93 -16.07
C THR A 392 -18.32 5.37 -15.62
N PRO A 393 -19.14 4.45 -15.09
CA PRO A 393 -20.56 4.69 -14.94
C PRO A 393 -20.89 5.68 -13.82
N LEU A 394 -21.89 6.52 -14.09
CA LEU A 394 -22.58 7.34 -13.09
C LEU A 394 -23.96 6.74 -12.82
N LEU A 395 -24.29 6.49 -11.56
CA LEU A 395 -25.58 5.97 -11.12
C LEU A 395 -26.30 7.03 -10.29
N ARG A 396 -27.61 7.19 -10.42
CA ARG A 396 -28.39 8.12 -9.61
C ARG A 396 -29.81 7.67 -9.33
N THR A 397 -30.37 8.18 -8.24
CA THR A 397 -31.80 8.19 -7.97
C THR A 397 -32.25 9.54 -7.40
N GLU A 398 -33.56 9.80 -7.48
CA GLU A 398 -34.21 10.89 -6.75
C GLU A 398 -35.23 10.31 -5.79
N PHE A 399 -35.33 10.89 -4.60
CA PHE A 399 -36.29 10.49 -3.59
C PHE A 399 -36.82 11.73 -2.88
N ARG A 400 -37.94 11.59 -2.17
CA ARG A 400 -38.53 12.68 -1.40
C ARG A 400 -38.63 12.27 0.06
N THR A 401 -38.07 13.09 0.94
CA THR A 401 -38.22 12.93 2.39
C THR A 401 -39.58 13.45 2.84
N GLU A 402 -40.12 12.88 3.91
CA GLU A 402 -41.31 13.39 4.58
C GLU A 402 -41.15 14.86 5.02
N LYS A 403 -42.29 15.55 5.20
CA LYS A 403 -42.33 16.95 5.66
C LYS A 403 -42.20 17.02 7.19
N LYS A 404 -41.18 16.35 7.72
CA LYS A 404 -40.81 16.29 9.13
C LYS A 404 -39.38 16.76 9.31
N LYS A 405 -39.01 17.16 10.52
CA LYS A 405 -37.64 17.55 10.82
C LYS A 405 -36.78 16.29 10.95
N ILE A 406 -35.70 16.23 10.18
CA ILE A 406 -34.73 15.14 10.23
C ILE A 406 -33.93 15.31 11.52
N GLN A 407 -33.89 14.25 12.33
CA GLN A 407 -33.07 14.15 13.53
C GLN A 407 -31.68 13.62 13.18
N ASP A 408 -31.62 12.58 12.35
CA ASP A 408 -30.39 11.89 11.97
C ASP A 408 -30.53 11.26 10.58
N ALA A 409 -29.42 11.15 9.84
CA ALA A 409 -29.37 10.35 8.62
C ALA A 409 -28.01 9.69 8.41
N LYS A 410 -28.01 8.36 8.29
CA LYS A 410 -26.81 7.54 8.07
C LYS A 410 -26.84 6.84 6.72
N LEU A 411 -25.72 6.90 6.02
CA LEU A 411 -25.51 6.20 4.75
C LEU A 411 -24.48 5.08 4.96
N TYR A 412 -24.91 3.85 4.71
CA TYR A 412 -24.07 2.66 4.63
C TYR A 412 -23.80 2.35 3.16
N ALA A 413 -22.55 2.17 2.77
CA ALA A 413 -22.21 1.91 1.38
C ALA A 413 -20.96 1.04 1.20
N THR A 414 -20.97 0.22 0.17
CA THR A 414 -19.83 -0.55 -0.31
C THR A 414 -19.93 -0.76 -1.82
N ALA A 415 -18.85 -1.23 -2.45
CA ALA A 415 -18.85 -1.56 -3.87
C ALA A 415 -18.05 -2.83 -4.16
N ARG A 416 -18.49 -3.57 -5.17
CA ARG A 416 -17.63 -4.46 -5.95
C ARG A 416 -16.94 -3.57 -6.99
N GLY A 417 -15.75 -3.11 -6.66
CA GLY A 417 -15.07 -1.99 -7.32
C GLY A 417 -14.71 -0.93 -6.29
N ILE A 418 -14.56 0.31 -6.74
CA ILE A 418 -14.45 1.48 -5.85
C ILE A 418 -15.54 2.50 -6.17
N TYR A 419 -15.83 3.40 -5.24
CA TYR A 419 -16.91 4.36 -5.44
C TYR A 419 -16.61 5.78 -4.93
N GLU A 420 -17.37 6.73 -5.46
CA GLU A 420 -17.59 8.04 -4.86
C GLU A 420 -19.09 8.36 -4.82
N LEU A 421 -19.58 8.82 -3.67
CA LEU A 421 -21.00 9.14 -3.47
C LEU A 421 -21.24 10.64 -3.43
N TYR A 422 -22.44 11.02 -3.86
CA TYR A 422 -22.89 12.40 -3.89
C TYR A 422 -24.33 12.52 -3.38
N LEU A 423 -24.58 13.41 -2.43
CA LEU A 423 -25.91 13.81 -2.01
C LEU A 423 -26.16 15.28 -2.33
N ASN A 424 -27.22 15.55 -3.09
CA ASN A 424 -27.64 16.90 -3.45
C ASN A 424 -26.52 17.77 -4.08
N GLY A 425 -25.61 17.14 -4.83
CA GLY A 425 -24.48 17.79 -5.49
C GLY A 425 -23.24 18.00 -4.64
N LYS A 426 -23.19 17.47 -3.41
CA LYS A 426 -21.99 17.45 -2.55
C LYS A 426 -21.44 16.03 -2.48
N ARG A 427 -20.11 15.87 -2.49
CA ARG A 427 -19.44 14.57 -2.24
C ARG A 427 -19.71 14.14 -0.79
N VAL A 428 -19.93 12.86 -0.58
CA VAL A 428 -20.02 12.25 0.76
C VAL A 428 -18.63 11.71 1.13
N GLY A 429 -18.13 12.08 2.32
CA GLY A 429 -16.78 11.75 2.76
C GLY A 429 -15.67 12.45 1.96
N ASP A 430 -14.44 12.23 2.41
CA ASP A 430 -13.21 12.70 1.75
C ASP A 430 -12.22 11.57 1.41
N ASP A 431 -12.49 10.34 1.87
CA ASP A 431 -11.75 9.13 1.55
C ASP A 431 -11.54 8.89 0.05
N TYR A 432 -10.51 8.11 -0.25
CA TYR A 432 -10.16 7.59 -1.54
C TYR A 432 -10.24 6.06 -1.53
N PHE A 433 -10.65 5.50 -2.67
CA PHE A 433 -10.61 4.07 -2.96
C PHE A 433 -11.45 3.18 -2.04
N ASN A 434 -12.51 3.73 -1.44
CA ASN A 434 -13.50 2.94 -0.71
C ASN A 434 -14.15 1.90 -1.64
N PRO A 435 -14.35 0.65 -1.16
CA PRO A 435 -14.29 0.23 0.24
C PRO A 435 -12.92 -0.22 0.76
N GLY A 436 -11.84 -0.02 0.00
CA GLY A 436 -10.53 -0.61 0.28
C GLY A 436 -10.43 -2.04 -0.25
N LEU A 437 -9.24 -2.62 -0.16
CA LEU A 437 -8.94 -3.98 -0.61
C LEU A 437 -9.00 -4.98 0.56
N THR A 438 -9.89 -5.96 0.43
CA THR A 438 -10.01 -7.15 1.29
C THR A 438 -10.13 -8.40 0.41
N GLN A 439 -10.16 -9.60 1.01
CA GLN A 439 -10.48 -10.81 0.27
C GLN A 439 -12.00 -10.84 0.03
N TYR A 440 -12.48 -10.15 -1.01
CA TYR A 440 -13.90 -9.79 -1.19
C TYR A 440 -14.88 -10.97 -1.19
N ASN A 441 -14.43 -12.18 -1.51
CA ASN A 441 -15.28 -13.37 -1.44
C ASN A 441 -15.46 -13.95 -0.02
N LYS A 442 -14.65 -13.50 0.94
CA LYS A 442 -14.74 -13.84 2.36
C LYS A 442 -15.21 -12.65 3.19
N THR A 443 -14.56 -11.50 3.03
CA THR A 443 -14.87 -10.27 3.77
C THR A 443 -15.02 -9.09 2.81
N GLN A 444 -16.18 -8.44 2.85
CA GLN A 444 -16.50 -7.22 2.12
C GLN A 444 -16.78 -6.09 3.11
N MET A 445 -15.88 -5.12 3.22
CA MET A 445 -16.10 -3.98 4.14
C MET A 445 -17.11 -2.96 3.59
N TYR A 446 -17.88 -2.31 4.46
CA TYR A 446 -18.70 -1.14 4.13
C TYR A 446 -18.34 0.07 5.00
N GLN A 447 -18.63 1.25 4.48
CA GLN A 447 -18.41 2.53 5.16
C GLN A 447 -19.73 3.10 5.67
N THR A 448 -19.67 3.81 6.79
CA THR A 448 -20.80 4.52 7.37
C THR A 448 -20.53 6.02 7.36
N TYR A 449 -21.49 6.80 6.86
CA TYR A 449 -21.39 8.26 6.78
C TYR A 449 -22.56 8.93 7.50
N ASP A 450 -22.25 9.97 8.25
CA ASP A 450 -23.25 10.95 8.68
C ASP A 450 -23.56 11.90 7.52
N VAL A 451 -24.81 11.88 7.05
CA VAL A 451 -25.27 12.70 5.93
C VAL A 451 -26.44 13.60 6.31
N THR A 452 -26.69 13.76 7.61
CA THR A 452 -27.82 14.53 8.17
C THR A 452 -27.93 15.91 7.54
N ASP A 453 -26.82 16.66 7.53
CA ASP A 453 -26.75 18.04 7.02
C ASP A 453 -26.73 18.15 5.48
N GLN A 454 -26.67 17.02 4.77
CA GLN A 454 -26.68 16.99 3.30
C GLN A 454 -28.09 16.86 2.72
N LEU A 455 -29.06 16.45 3.53
CA LEU A 455 -30.44 16.23 3.12
C LEU A 455 -31.32 17.48 3.27
N LYS A 456 -32.42 17.51 2.51
CA LYS A 456 -33.41 18.58 2.53
C LYS A 456 -34.76 18.01 2.93
N ALA A 457 -35.16 18.24 4.18
CA ALA A 457 -36.46 17.85 4.73
C ALA A 457 -37.65 18.33 3.88
N GLY A 458 -38.67 17.48 3.72
CA GLY A 458 -39.90 17.73 2.95
C GLY A 458 -39.73 17.99 1.45
N LYS A 459 -38.53 17.83 0.90
CA LYS A 459 -38.17 18.18 -0.48
C LYS A 459 -37.64 16.97 -1.24
N ASN A 460 -37.51 17.13 -2.55
CA ASN A 460 -36.82 16.16 -3.38
C ASN A 460 -35.30 16.27 -3.13
N ASN A 461 -34.69 15.12 -2.96
CA ASN A 461 -33.26 14.90 -2.78
C ASN A 461 -32.75 14.02 -3.93
N ALA A 462 -31.45 14.08 -4.20
CA ALA A 462 -30.81 13.21 -5.17
C ALA A 462 -29.60 12.53 -4.55
N PHE A 463 -29.44 11.24 -4.86
CA PHE A 463 -28.31 10.42 -4.49
C PHE A 463 -27.64 9.94 -5.78
N GLY A 464 -26.36 10.24 -5.94
CA GLY A 464 -25.53 9.81 -7.05
C GLY A 464 -24.33 9.01 -6.59
N ALA A 465 -23.84 8.12 -7.43
CA ALA A 465 -22.59 7.39 -7.28
C ALA A 465 -21.80 7.36 -8.59
N MET A 466 -20.48 7.35 -8.49
CA MET A 466 -19.55 7.02 -9.56
C MET A 466 -18.84 5.72 -9.17
N LEU A 467 -18.74 4.74 -10.08
CA LEU A 467 -18.12 3.43 -9.79
C LEU A 467 -16.89 3.19 -10.65
N GLY A 468 -15.75 2.86 -10.05
CA GLY A 468 -14.50 2.50 -10.73
C GLY A 468 -14.14 1.02 -10.58
N GLU A 469 -13.19 0.55 -11.39
CA GLU A 469 -12.75 -0.86 -11.36
C GLU A 469 -12.07 -1.25 -10.05
N GLY A 470 -11.27 -0.34 -9.48
CA GLY A 470 -10.50 -0.59 -8.27
C GLY A 470 -9.72 -1.90 -8.32
N TRP A 471 -9.66 -2.60 -7.20
CA TRP A 471 -9.08 -3.94 -7.13
C TRP A 471 -10.02 -5.07 -7.57
N TRP A 472 -11.31 -4.78 -7.76
CA TRP A 472 -12.32 -5.79 -8.09
C TRP A 472 -12.15 -6.29 -9.52
N SER A 473 -12.23 -5.37 -10.50
CA SER A 473 -12.13 -5.68 -11.93
C SER A 473 -10.89 -5.10 -12.60
N GLY A 474 -10.09 -4.31 -11.88
CA GLY A 474 -8.85 -3.73 -12.38
C GLY A 474 -7.65 -4.65 -12.15
N ALA A 475 -6.54 -4.36 -12.85
CA ALA A 475 -5.29 -5.06 -12.65
C ALA A 475 -4.76 -4.86 -11.22
N SER A 476 -4.44 -5.97 -10.53
CA SER A 476 -4.12 -5.96 -9.09
C SER A 476 -2.93 -6.85 -8.69
N THR A 477 -2.24 -7.50 -9.65
CA THR A 477 -1.12 -8.42 -9.36
C THR A 477 0.00 -8.31 -10.40
N PHE A 478 1.20 -8.81 -10.07
CA PHE A 478 2.32 -8.93 -11.02
C PHE A 478 2.03 -9.89 -12.18
N THR A 479 1.17 -10.88 -11.96
CA THR A 479 0.69 -11.77 -13.03
C THR A 479 -0.43 -11.08 -13.79
N THR A 480 -0.21 -10.76 -15.06
CA THR A 480 -1.15 -9.95 -15.83
C THR A 480 -2.38 -10.73 -16.32
N ASP A 481 -2.34 -12.07 -16.32
CA ASP A 481 -3.50 -12.92 -16.58
C ASP A 481 -4.60 -12.82 -15.51
N ASN A 482 -4.22 -12.41 -14.29
CA ASN A 482 -5.10 -12.28 -13.16
C ASN A 482 -6.04 -11.08 -13.27
N TRP A 483 -5.86 -10.19 -14.25
CA TRP A 483 -6.45 -8.84 -14.34
C TRP A 483 -7.70 -8.67 -13.49
N ASN A 484 -8.90 -8.92 -13.96
CA ASN A 484 -10.17 -8.80 -13.24
C ASN A 484 -10.31 -9.86 -12.11
N TYR A 485 -9.54 -9.72 -11.02
CA TYR A 485 -9.24 -10.82 -10.10
C TYR A 485 -10.48 -11.41 -9.41
N PHE A 486 -11.37 -10.55 -8.94
CA PHE A 486 -12.56 -10.95 -8.20
C PHE A 486 -13.77 -11.12 -9.11
N GLY A 487 -13.91 -10.20 -10.08
CA GLY A 487 -14.96 -10.22 -11.07
C GLY A 487 -14.78 -9.13 -12.12
N ASP A 488 -15.60 -9.14 -13.16
CA ASP A 488 -15.47 -8.21 -14.29
C ASP A 488 -16.66 -7.24 -14.45
N ARG A 489 -17.52 -7.18 -13.44
CA ARG A 489 -18.62 -6.21 -13.37
C ARG A 489 -18.64 -5.47 -12.05
N ASN A 490 -18.65 -4.14 -12.11
CA ASN A 490 -18.74 -3.28 -10.94
C ASN A 490 -20.18 -3.11 -10.47
N SER A 491 -20.38 -3.03 -9.15
CA SER A 491 -21.71 -2.78 -8.57
C SER A 491 -21.66 -2.05 -7.23
N LEU A 492 -22.71 -1.27 -6.96
CA LEU A 492 -22.92 -0.52 -5.72
C LEU A 492 -23.94 -1.24 -4.83
N LEU A 493 -23.66 -1.30 -3.54
CA LEU A 493 -24.65 -1.60 -2.51
C LEU A 493 -24.72 -0.41 -1.55
N ALA A 494 -25.90 0.20 -1.39
CA ALA A 494 -26.07 1.30 -0.45
C ALA A 494 -27.45 1.31 0.21
N LYS A 495 -27.46 1.74 1.47
CA LYS A 495 -28.65 1.94 2.32
C LYS A 495 -28.52 3.27 3.05
N LEU A 496 -29.45 4.18 2.80
CA LEU A 496 -29.60 5.45 3.52
C LEU A 496 -30.79 5.35 4.46
N VAL A 497 -30.56 5.50 5.76
CA VAL A 497 -31.59 5.54 6.81
C VAL A 497 -31.75 6.96 7.29
N ILE A 498 -32.98 7.46 7.33
CA ILE A 498 -33.32 8.82 7.76
C ILE A 498 -34.28 8.71 8.93
N THR A 499 -33.89 9.21 10.09
CA THR A 499 -34.70 9.23 11.30
C THR A 499 -35.24 10.65 11.55
N TYR A 500 -36.54 10.76 11.77
CA TYR A 500 -37.21 12.02 12.10
C TYR A 500 -37.37 12.21 13.61
N GLU A 501 -37.56 13.46 14.06
CA GLU A 501 -37.71 13.78 15.49
C GLU A 501 -38.93 13.12 16.18
N ASP A 502 -39.90 12.62 15.40
CA ASP A 502 -41.05 11.86 15.92
C ASP A 502 -40.77 10.35 16.07
N GLY A 503 -39.54 9.92 15.78
CA GLY A 503 -39.08 8.53 15.85
C GLY A 503 -39.39 7.68 14.61
N THR A 504 -40.06 8.23 13.59
CA THR A 504 -40.30 7.51 12.33
C THR A 504 -39.06 7.51 11.43
N THR A 505 -38.97 6.55 10.51
CA THR A 505 -37.83 6.41 9.60
C THR A 505 -38.24 6.28 8.14
N ASP A 506 -37.40 6.82 7.24
CA ASP A 506 -37.39 6.51 5.80
C ASP A 506 -36.11 5.75 5.46
N THR A 507 -36.21 4.72 4.61
CA THR A 507 -35.03 4.00 4.08
C THR A 507 -34.99 4.10 2.56
N ILE A 508 -33.84 4.51 2.01
CA ILE A 508 -33.57 4.56 0.57
C ILE A 508 -32.45 3.58 0.25
N THR A 509 -32.72 2.62 -0.63
CA THR A 509 -31.77 1.56 -0.99
C THR A 509 -31.36 1.60 -2.47
N THR A 510 -30.24 0.97 -2.80
CA THR A 510 -29.90 0.64 -4.19
C THR A 510 -30.87 -0.40 -4.75
N ASN A 511 -31.42 -0.13 -5.92
CA ASN A 511 -32.38 -1.02 -6.60
C ASN A 511 -32.44 -0.70 -8.12
N PRO A 512 -33.05 -1.57 -8.95
CA PRO A 512 -33.12 -1.37 -10.41
C PRO A 512 -33.88 -0.13 -10.91
N ASP A 513 -34.56 0.64 -10.04
CA ASP A 513 -35.19 1.91 -10.44
C ASP A 513 -34.18 3.06 -10.57
N TRP A 514 -32.99 2.88 -10.00
CA TRP A 514 -31.86 3.77 -10.24
C TRP A 514 -31.55 3.88 -11.72
N LYS A 515 -31.04 5.04 -12.13
CA LYS A 515 -30.64 5.32 -13.50
C LYS A 515 -29.12 5.34 -13.60
N TYR A 516 -28.55 4.92 -14.72
CA TYR A 516 -27.15 5.13 -15.02
C TYR A 516 -26.89 5.73 -16.40
N THR A 517 -25.69 6.28 -16.57
CA THR A 517 -25.11 6.63 -17.85
C THR A 517 -23.64 6.23 -17.88
N THR A 518 -23.16 5.88 -19.08
CA THR A 518 -21.77 5.58 -19.42
C THR A 518 -21.20 6.65 -20.36
N GLU A 519 -21.77 7.86 -20.34
CA GLU A 519 -21.32 9.03 -21.11
C GLU A 519 -20.73 10.12 -20.21
N GLY A 520 -20.17 9.71 -19.06
CA GLY A 520 -19.57 10.61 -18.07
C GLY A 520 -18.18 11.11 -18.48
N PRO A 521 -17.64 12.10 -17.73
CA PRO A 521 -16.34 12.69 -18.03
C PRO A 521 -15.15 11.82 -17.61
N LEU A 522 -15.31 10.94 -16.61
CA LEU A 522 -14.32 9.93 -16.32
C LEU A 522 -14.51 8.79 -17.32
N VAL A 523 -13.64 8.70 -18.32
CA VAL A 523 -13.73 7.70 -19.40
C VAL A 523 -13.22 6.36 -18.89
N TYR A 524 -12.05 6.36 -18.25
CA TYR A 524 -11.42 5.16 -17.71
C TYR A 524 -10.58 5.54 -16.49
N GLY A 525 -10.50 4.67 -15.49
CA GLY A 525 -9.65 4.86 -14.31
C GLY A 525 -9.17 3.51 -13.81
N SER A 526 -7.86 3.36 -13.67
CA SER A 526 -7.18 2.13 -13.28
C SER A 526 -5.98 2.44 -12.40
N PHE A 527 -5.71 1.64 -11.37
CA PHE A 527 -4.54 1.83 -10.53
C PHE A 527 -3.22 1.65 -11.30
N PHE A 528 -3.11 0.65 -12.16
CA PHE A 528 -1.87 0.42 -12.92
C PHE A 528 -1.78 1.26 -14.19
N GLN A 529 -2.89 1.49 -14.89
CA GLN A 529 -2.85 2.14 -16.19
C GLN A 529 -2.93 3.68 -16.10
N GLY A 530 -3.66 4.21 -15.13
CA GLY A 530 -3.95 5.63 -14.98
C GLY A 530 -5.40 6.01 -15.31
N GLU A 531 -5.66 7.30 -15.50
CA GLU A 531 -6.99 7.87 -15.71
C GLU A 531 -7.12 8.59 -17.05
N VAL A 532 -8.22 8.34 -17.77
CA VAL A 532 -8.63 9.11 -18.95
C VAL A 532 -9.86 9.94 -18.58
N TYR A 533 -9.75 11.25 -18.68
CA TYR A 533 -10.82 12.20 -18.36
C TYR A 533 -11.14 13.12 -19.55
N ASP A 534 -12.39 13.14 -20.01
CA ASP A 534 -12.89 14.09 -21.00
C ASP A 534 -13.78 15.16 -20.36
N ALA A 535 -13.21 16.36 -20.22
CA ALA A 535 -13.91 17.49 -19.62
C ALA A 535 -15.09 18.02 -20.46
N ASN A 536 -15.18 17.64 -21.75
CA ASN A 536 -16.33 17.98 -22.59
C ASN A 536 -17.56 17.13 -22.26
N LYS A 537 -17.37 15.96 -21.64
CA LYS A 537 -18.44 15.07 -21.19
C LYS A 537 -18.96 15.39 -19.78
N GLU A 538 -18.54 16.49 -19.17
CA GLU A 538 -19.00 16.87 -17.83
C GLU A 538 -20.52 17.11 -17.76
N ILE A 539 -21.22 16.26 -17.01
CA ILE A 539 -22.68 16.35 -16.83
C ILE A 539 -23.01 17.26 -15.64
N LYS A 540 -23.24 18.54 -15.89
CA LYS A 540 -23.52 19.51 -14.82
C LYS A 540 -24.78 19.15 -14.01
N ASN A 541 -24.67 19.21 -12.68
CA ASN A 541 -25.77 18.99 -11.72
C ASN A 541 -26.41 17.59 -11.75
N TRP A 542 -25.77 16.57 -12.32
CA TRP A 542 -26.34 15.21 -12.43
C TRP A 542 -26.77 14.62 -11.08
N SER A 543 -26.05 14.92 -9.99
CA SER A 543 -26.35 14.48 -8.62
C SER A 543 -27.24 15.45 -7.81
N LYS A 544 -27.98 16.35 -8.47
CA LYS A 544 -29.00 17.21 -7.84
C LYS A 544 -30.42 16.80 -8.25
N ALA A 545 -31.39 17.06 -7.37
CA ALA A 545 -32.80 16.81 -7.64
C ALA A 545 -33.32 17.69 -8.79
N GLY A 546 -34.30 17.17 -9.55
CA GLY A 546 -34.87 17.82 -10.73
C GLY A 546 -34.03 17.71 -12.01
N PHE A 547 -32.93 16.93 -11.99
CA PHE A 547 -32.10 16.69 -13.16
C PHE A 547 -32.83 15.80 -14.18
N LYS A 548 -32.71 16.13 -15.47
CA LYS A 548 -33.37 15.40 -16.54
C LYS A 548 -32.50 14.24 -17.01
N THR A 549 -32.98 13.01 -16.82
CA THR A 549 -32.30 11.76 -17.16
C THR A 549 -32.57 11.29 -18.59
N LYS A 550 -32.79 12.21 -19.53
CA LYS A 550 -32.99 11.84 -20.93
C LYS A 550 -31.71 11.14 -21.44
N GLY A 551 -31.85 9.93 -21.97
CA GLY A 551 -30.71 9.11 -22.45
C GLY A 551 -30.04 8.25 -21.37
N TRP A 552 -30.44 8.35 -20.11
CA TRP A 552 -29.97 7.45 -19.05
C TRP A 552 -30.77 6.14 -19.09
N LYS A 553 -30.11 5.02 -18.79
CA LYS A 553 -30.69 3.67 -18.73
C LYS A 553 -31.09 3.31 -17.30
N ASN A 554 -31.94 2.30 -17.11
CA ASN A 554 -32.15 1.72 -15.76
C ASN A 554 -30.95 0.88 -15.38
N ALA A 555 -30.51 1.02 -14.12
CA ALA A 555 -29.57 0.09 -13.51
C ALA A 555 -30.14 -1.32 -13.46
N VAL A 556 -29.25 -2.29 -13.37
CA VAL A 556 -29.61 -3.70 -13.23
C VAL A 556 -28.96 -4.27 -11.98
N GLU A 557 -29.59 -5.29 -11.41
CA GLU A 557 -28.94 -6.11 -10.39
C GLU A 557 -27.75 -6.85 -11.02
N VAL A 558 -26.62 -6.85 -10.32
CA VAL A 558 -25.37 -7.51 -10.72
C VAL A 558 -25.18 -8.71 -9.81
N PRO A 559 -25.57 -9.92 -10.24
CA PRO A 559 -25.40 -11.13 -9.45
C PRO A 559 -23.91 -11.45 -9.28
N VAL A 560 -23.58 -12.26 -8.27
CA VAL A 560 -22.23 -12.85 -8.16
C VAL A 560 -22.02 -13.85 -9.30
N ASP A 561 -23.00 -14.71 -9.52
CA ASP A 561 -23.01 -15.72 -10.59
C ASP A 561 -22.76 -15.07 -11.96
N ASP A 562 -21.89 -15.69 -12.77
CA ASP A 562 -21.48 -15.22 -14.11
C ASP A 562 -20.76 -13.85 -14.17
N THR A 563 -20.46 -13.22 -13.04
CA THR A 563 -19.72 -11.94 -12.99
C THR A 563 -18.42 -12.01 -12.19
N THR A 564 -18.25 -13.07 -11.40
CA THR A 564 -17.02 -13.35 -10.64
C THR A 564 -16.19 -14.44 -11.31
N THR A 565 -14.91 -14.52 -10.96
CA THR A 565 -14.07 -15.63 -11.42
C THR A 565 -14.41 -16.92 -10.65
N ALA A 566 -15.43 -17.62 -11.14
CA ALA A 566 -16.04 -18.78 -10.48
C ALA A 566 -15.12 -20.00 -10.27
N ALA A 567 -13.97 -20.10 -10.96
CA ALA A 567 -13.12 -21.29 -10.85
C ALA A 567 -12.40 -21.41 -9.50
N ASN A 568 -12.13 -20.28 -8.80
CA ASN A 568 -11.23 -20.26 -7.64
C ASN A 568 -11.72 -19.43 -6.44
N LEU A 569 -12.86 -18.73 -6.52
CA LEU A 569 -13.38 -17.88 -5.45
C LEU A 569 -14.84 -18.22 -5.12
N ASP A 570 -15.08 -18.65 -3.88
CA ASP A 570 -16.42 -18.92 -3.35
C ASP A 570 -16.93 -17.75 -2.52
N TYR A 571 -18.12 -17.24 -2.85
CA TYR A 571 -18.79 -16.10 -2.23
C TYR A 571 -19.98 -16.51 -1.34
N SER A 572 -20.27 -17.81 -1.21
CA SER A 572 -21.42 -18.31 -0.45
C SER A 572 -21.36 -17.94 1.04
N ASP A 573 -20.15 -17.84 1.58
CA ASP A 573 -19.87 -17.45 2.97
C ASP A 573 -19.38 -16.00 3.11
N MET A 574 -19.56 -15.15 2.08
CA MET A 574 -19.12 -13.76 2.12
C MET A 574 -19.80 -12.98 3.25
N GLN A 575 -19.00 -12.33 4.10
CA GLN A 575 -19.44 -11.49 5.21
C GLN A 575 -19.32 -10.00 4.84
N ILE A 576 -20.37 -9.22 5.07
CA ILE A 576 -20.37 -7.76 4.85
C ILE A 576 -20.19 -7.03 6.18
N THR A 577 -18.98 -6.57 6.47
CA THR A 577 -18.60 -6.03 7.79
C THR A 577 -18.33 -4.52 7.76
N GLY A 578 -18.50 -3.85 8.89
CA GLY A 578 -18.11 -2.45 9.05
C GLY A 578 -16.60 -2.26 8.85
N GLN A 579 -16.21 -1.10 8.35
CA GLN A 579 -14.82 -0.73 8.15
C GLN A 579 -14.00 -0.87 9.44
N VAL A 580 -12.81 -1.47 9.31
CA VAL A 580 -11.81 -1.59 10.39
C VAL A 580 -10.72 -0.54 10.14
N GLY A 581 -10.56 0.38 11.10
CA GLY A 581 -9.57 1.47 11.06
C GLY A 581 -9.81 2.51 9.98
N ASP A 582 -8.85 3.41 9.80
CA ASP A 582 -8.93 4.47 8.82
C ASP A 582 -8.69 3.99 7.37
N ASN A 583 -9.27 4.74 6.43
CA ASN A 583 -9.07 4.56 5.00
C ASN A 583 -8.12 5.61 4.43
N ALA A 584 -7.76 5.44 3.16
CA ALA A 584 -6.84 6.34 2.49
C ALA A 584 -7.50 7.70 2.26
N LYS A 585 -6.82 8.79 2.61
CA LYS A 585 -7.26 10.17 2.32
C LYS A 585 -6.08 11.02 1.87
N ILE A 586 -6.34 12.27 1.46
CA ILE A 586 -5.25 13.22 1.21
C ILE A 586 -4.66 13.65 2.55
N VAL A 587 -3.37 13.36 2.76
CA VAL A 587 -2.65 13.65 4.02
C VAL A 587 -1.67 14.81 3.87
N GLU A 588 -1.15 15.03 2.66
CA GLU A 588 -0.22 16.11 2.38
C GLU A 588 -0.40 16.66 0.95
N THR A 589 0.03 17.89 0.70
CA THR A 589 0.06 18.49 -0.64
C THR A 589 1.44 19.06 -0.95
N LEU A 590 2.14 18.42 -1.87
CA LEU A 590 3.44 18.87 -2.37
C LEU A 590 3.26 19.82 -3.55
N THR A 591 4.14 20.82 -3.66
CA THR A 591 4.22 21.72 -4.82
C THR A 591 5.52 21.43 -5.55
N ALA A 592 5.47 21.35 -6.88
CA ALA A 592 6.64 21.10 -7.70
C ALA A 592 7.79 22.08 -7.36
N LYS A 593 9.01 21.57 -7.29
CA LYS A 593 10.22 22.30 -6.90
C LYS A 593 10.95 22.88 -8.09
N SER A 594 11.00 22.15 -9.19
CA SER A 594 11.61 22.57 -10.45
C SER A 594 10.81 22.05 -11.64
N MET A 595 11.12 22.59 -12.83
CA MET A 595 10.58 22.16 -14.11
C MET A 595 11.65 22.36 -15.17
N GLU A 596 11.90 21.32 -15.95
CA GLU A 596 12.78 21.36 -17.11
C GLU A 596 12.02 21.01 -18.38
N GLU A 597 12.29 21.76 -19.46
CA GLU A 597 11.86 21.38 -20.80
C GLU A 597 12.94 20.50 -21.42
N VAL A 598 12.88 19.20 -21.10
CA VAL A 598 13.92 18.22 -21.47
C VAL A 598 13.97 17.95 -22.98
N ARG A 599 12.82 18.14 -23.65
CA ARG A 599 12.67 18.15 -25.12
C ARG A 599 11.59 19.18 -25.48
N PRO A 600 11.56 19.72 -26.71
CA PRO A 600 10.55 20.71 -27.09
C PRO A 600 9.12 20.25 -26.80
N GLY A 601 8.41 20.96 -25.90
CA GLY A 601 7.05 20.64 -25.47
C GLY A 601 6.91 19.51 -24.44
N VAL A 602 8.02 18.99 -23.92
CA VAL A 602 8.07 17.96 -22.87
C VAL A 602 8.57 18.60 -21.58
N TYR A 603 7.66 18.82 -20.64
CA TYR A 603 7.96 19.48 -19.37
C TYR A 603 7.99 18.47 -18.23
N VAL A 604 9.16 18.21 -17.67
CA VAL A 604 9.35 17.31 -16.52
C VAL A 604 9.47 18.14 -15.26
N TYR A 605 8.62 17.87 -14.27
CA TYR A 605 8.65 18.52 -12.96
C TYR A 605 9.21 17.56 -11.92
N ASP A 606 10.09 18.08 -11.08
CA ASP A 606 10.53 17.38 -9.85
C ASP A 606 9.65 17.83 -8.68
N MET A 607 8.96 16.89 -8.05
CA MET A 607 8.18 17.14 -6.83
C MET A 607 9.07 17.30 -5.58
N GLY A 608 10.35 16.95 -5.68
CA GLY A 608 11.35 16.96 -4.61
C GLY A 608 11.26 15.78 -3.65
N GLN A 609 10.28 14.89 -3.85
CA GLN A 609 9.96 13.75 -3.00
C GLN A 609 9.28 12.69 -3.84
N ASN A 610 9.74 11.44 -3.76
CA ASN A 610 9.02 10.28 -4.27
C ASN A 610 7.81 10.03 -3.37
N MET A 611 6.62 10.35 -3.88
CA MET A 611 5.36 10.37 -3.15
C MET A 611 4.34 9.42 -3.79
N VAL A 612 3.24 9.16 -3.10
CA VAL A 612 2.14 8.33 -3.62
C VAL A 612 0.85 9.12 -3.61
N GLY A 613 0.15 9.13 -4.74
CA GLY A 613 -1.14 9.79 -4.87
C GLY A 613 -1.40 10.26 -6.30
N VAL A 614 -1.99 11.45 -6.45
CA VAL A 614 -2.44 11.99 -7.75
C VAL A 614 -2.01 13.45 -7.90
N PRO A 615 -1.81 13.96 -9.12
CA PRO A 615 -1.52 15.37 -9.29
C PRO A 615 -2.76 16.26 -9.15
N GLN A 616 -2.53 17.54 -8.89
CA GLN A 616 -3.46 18.62 -9.16
C GLN A 616 -2.75 19.65 -10.04
N VAL A 617 -3.13 19.71 -11.32
CA VAL A 617 -2.56 20.66 -12.29
C VAL A 617 -3.60 21.70 -12.69
N LYS A 618 -3.35 22.96 -12.33
CA LYS A 618 -4.18 24.09 -12.75
C LYS A 618 -3.75 24.58 -14.12
N LEU A 619 -4.65 24.49 -15.08
CA LEU A 619 -4.40 24.97 -16.42
C LEU A 619 -4.98 26.37 -16.62
N LYS A 620 -4.18 27.20 -17.28
CA LYS A 620 -4.68 28.45 -17.88
C LYS A 620 -5.73 28.12 -18.94
N LYS A 621 -6.39 29.15 -19.46
CA LYS A 621 -7.48 29.02 -20.44
C LYS A 621 -7.07 28.10 -21.62
N GLN A 622 -7.80 27.01 -21.81
CA GLN A 622 -7.66 26.09 -22.94
C GLN A 622 -8.84 26.23 -23.91
N LYS A 623 -8.63 25.71 -25.13
CA LYS A 623 -9.70 25.39 -26.10
C LYS A 623 -10.14 23.95 -25.87
N ALA A 624 -11.42 23.66 -26.08
CA ALA A 624 -11.95 22.31 -26.00
C ALA A 624 -11.26 21.34 -26.98
N GLY A 625 -11.12 20.07 -26.58
CA GLY A 625 -10.68 18.96 -27.44
C GLY A 625 -9.17 18.73 -27.48
N LYS A 626 -8.35 19.58 -26.86
CA LYS A 626 -6.90 19.32 -26.76
C LYS A 626 -6.62 18.19 -25.78
N LYS A 627 -5.79 17.22 -26.17
CA LYS A 627 -5.29 16.14 -25.30
C LYS A 627 -4.03 16.61 -24.57
N ILE A 628 -4.03 16.45 -23.25
CA ILE A 628 -2.88 16.67 -22.36
C ILE A 628 -2.56 15.31 -21.72
N THR A 629 -1.29 14.93 -21.72
CA THR A 629 -0.83 13.65 -21.18
C THR A 629 0.13 13.89 -20.02
N LEU A 630 -0.11 13.18 -18.92
CA LEU A 630 0.72 13.18 -17.72
C LEU A 630 1.32 11.78 -17.58
N ARG A 631 2.65 11.69 -17.48
CA ARG A 631 3.36 10.43 -17.18
C ARG A 631 4.17 10.61 -15.91
N TYR A 632 4.43 9.51 -15.21
CA TYR A 632 5.07 9.54 -13.91
C TYR A 632 6.23 8.56 -13.83
N ALA A 633 7.23 8.91 -13.03
CA ALA A 633 8.35 8.02 -12.71
C ALA A 633 8.94 8.32 -11.33
N GLU A 634 9.57 7.30 -10.76
CA GLU A 634 10.36 7.44 -9.54
C GLU A 634 11.72 8.08 -9.82
N MET A 635 12.30 7.82 -11.00
CA MET A 635 13.63 8.27 -11.42
C MET A 635 13.63 8.84 -12.84
N LEU A 636 14.63 9.68 -13.13
CA LEU A 636 14.97 10.11 -14.49
C LEU A 636 16.18 9.33 -14.99
N TYR A 637 16.32 9.19 -16.30
CA TYR A 637 17.57 8.70 -16.87
C TYR A 637 18.72 9.68 -16.55
N PRO A 638 19.83 9.20 -15.99
CA PRO A 638 21.00 10.04 -15.70
C PRO A 638 21.68 10.52 -16.98
N ASP A 639 22.44 11.60 -16.90
CA ASP A 639 23.27 12.08 -18.01
C ASP A 639 24.53 11.21 -18.15
N ASN A 640 24.41 10.09 -18.88
CA ASN A 640 25.50 9.17 -19.17
C ASN A 640 25.31 8.43 -20.51
N GLU A 641 26.37 7.74 -20.95
CA GLU A 641 26.37 7.04 -22.24
C GLU A 641 25.25 6.01 -22.38
N ALA A 642 24.93 5.28 -21.30
CA ALA A 642 23.87 4.27 -21.30
C ALA A 642 22.47 4.86 -21.52
N SER A 643 22.25 6.10 -21.07
CA SER A 643 20.96 6.80 -21.23
C SER A 643 20.80 7.43 -22.60
N GLY A 644 21.90 7.81 -23.26
CA GLY A 644 21.89 8.37 -24.61
C GLY A 644 20.90 9.53 -24.76
N GLU A 645 20.04 9.45 -25.79
CA GLU A 645 19.02 10.47 -26.07
C GLU A 645 17.90 10.54 -25.00
N ASN A 646 17.81 9.55 -24.11
CA ASN A 646 16.80 9.53 -23.05
C ASN A 646 17.24 10.28 -21.79
N SER A 647 18.47 10.80 -21.71
CA SER A 647 18.95 11.58 -20.57
C SER A 647 17.97 12.69 -20.17
N GLY A 648 17.62 12.76 -18.88
CA GLY A 648 16.62 13.70 -18.34
C GLY A 648 15.14 13.28 -18.55
N MET A 649 14.85 12.30 -19.40
CA MET A 649 13.51 11.73 -19.55
C MET A 649 13.16 10.81 -18.37
N LEU A 650 11.88 10.49 -18.23
CA LEU A 650 11.39 9.52 -17.25
C LEU A 650 11.93 8.10 -17.52
N MET A 651 12.46 7.43 -16.49
CA MET A 651 12.78 5.98 -16.55
C MET A 651 11.54 5.20 -16.12
N GLN A 652 10.97 4.39 -17.02
CA GLN A 652 9.66 3.74 -16.83
C GLN A 652 9.73 2.21 -16.86
N GLU A 653 10.89 1.64 -17.19
CA GLU A 653 11.06 0.19 -17.34
C GLU A 653 10.78 -0.54 -16.02
N ASN A 654 11.07 0.09 -14.89
CA ASN A 654 10.81 -0.47 -13.57
C ASN A 654 9.31 -0.54 -13.19
N LEU A 655 8.45 0.16 -13.94
CA LEU A 655 6.99 0.10 -13.80
C LEU A 655 6.40 -1.14 -14.50
N ARG A 656 7.20 -1.79 -15.36
CA ARG A 656 6.88 -3.01 -16.09
C ARG A 656 5.59 -2.84 -16.92
N ALA A 657 4.60 -3.72 -16.78
CA ALA A 657 3.36 -3.64 -17.56
C ALA A 657 2.35 -2.59 -17.06
N ALA A 658 2.65 -1.83 -16.00
CA ALA A 658 1.84 -0.67 -15.61
C ALA A 658 2.11 0.51 -16.55
N LEU A 659 1.09 1.04 -17.22
CA LEU A 659 1.24 2.18 -18.13
C LEU A 659 1.53 3.50 -17.40
N VAL A 660 0.95 3.69 -16.21
CA VAL A 660 1.18 4.85 -15.32
C VAL A 660 1.07 6.18 -16.08
N GLN A 661 -0.09 6.39 -16.73
CA GLN A 661 -0.33 7.55 -17.59
C GLN A 661 -1.75 8.10 -17.45
N ASP A 662 -1.87 9.40 -17.18
CA ASP A 662 -3.16 10.08 -17.22
C ASP A 662 -3.34 10.89 -18.51
N THR A 663 -4.54 10.86 -19.05
CA THR A 663 -4.94 11.63 -20.23
C THR A 663 -6.10 12.55 -19.87
N TYR A 664 -5.95 13.84 -20.15
CA TYR A 664 -7.00 14.82 -19.95
C TYR A 664 -7.38 15.51 -21.27
N ILE A 665 -8.64 15.40 -21.67
CA ILE A 665 -9.20 16.11 -22.82
C ILE A 665 -9.86 17.39 -22.31
N THR A 666 -9.31 18.50 -22.78
CA THR A 666 -9.65 19.84 -22.29
C THR A 666 -11.07 20.28 -22.69
N LYS A 667 -11.67 21.13 -21.86
CA LYS A 667 -12.85 21.94 -22.19
C LYS A 667 -12.46 23.41 -22.37
N ASN A 668 -13.41 24.21 -22.86
CA ASN A 668 -13.21 25.65 -22.98
C ASN A 668 -13.07 26.31 -21.59
N GLY A 669 -12.05 27.15 -21.42
CA GLY A 669 -11.87 27.93 -20.19
C GLY A 669 -10.73 27.44 -19.31
N LYS A 670 -10.72 27.88 -18.04
CA LYS A 670 -9.78 27.39 -17.02
C LYS A 670 -10.30 26.07 -16.47
N GLN A 671 -9.39 25.18 -16.09
CA GLN A 671 -9.72 23.87 -15.55
C GLN A 671 -8.59 23.32 -14.69
N THR A 672 -8.88 22.25 -13.97
CA THR A 672 -7.93 21.54 -13.11
C THR A 672 -7.94 20.08 -13.52
N ILE A 673 -6.75 19.52 -13.76
CA ILE A 673 -6.56 18.07 -13.88
C ILE A 673 -6.35 17.55 -12.46
N GLN A 674 -7.18 16.62 -12.02
CA GLN A 674 -7.06 15.95 -10.73
C GLN A 674 -7.74 14.58 -10.82
N PRO A 675 -6.97 13.50 -11.04
CA PRO A 675 -7.50 12.15 -11.09
C PRO A 675 -8.20 11.75 -9.78
N ARG A 676 -9.09 10.75 -9.89
CA ARG A 676 -9.93 10.28 -8.79
C ARG A 676 -9.83 8.78 -8.57
N PHE A 677 -9.80 8.00 -9.64
CA PHE A 677 -9.85 6.51 -9.61
C PHE A 677 -8.53 5.89 -10.05
N THR A 678 -7.42 6.53 -9.69
CA THR A 678 -6.07 6.02 -9.86
C THR A 678 -5.15 6.61 -8.78
N PHE A 679 -3.96 6.05 -8.64
CA PHE A 679 -2.84 6.64 -7.90
C PHE A 679 -1.52 6.15 -8.51
N HIS A 680 -0.47 6.93 -8.31
CA HIS A 680 0.87 6.67 -8.84
C HIS A 680 1.89 6.84 -7.71
N GLY A 681 2.94 6.00 -7.70
CA GLY A 681 4.17 6.25 -6.96
C GLY A 681 5.17 6.99 -7.85
N TYR A 682 5.52 8.24 -7.49
CA TYR A 682 6.36 9.08 -8.34
C TYR A 682 7.05 10.23 -7.59
N ARG A 683 8.23 10.61 -8.08
CA ARG A 683 8.87 11.90 -7.79
C ARG A 683 8.72 12.87 -8.97
N TYR A 684 8.75 12.33 -10.18
CA TYR A 684 8.76 13.12 -11.40
C TYR A 684 7.44 12.99 -12.14
N ILE A 685 6.96 14.13 -12.65
CA ILE A 685 5.77 14.20 -13.49
C ILE A 685 6.12 14.90 -14.80
N GLU A 686 5.94 14.20 -15.91
CA GLU A 686 5.98 14.77 -17.24
C GLU A 686 4.61 15.30 -17.63
N ILE A 687 4.55 16.52 -18.20
CA ILE A 687 3.34 17.12 -18.76
C ILE A 687 3.59 17.46 -20.24
N THR A 688 2.87 16.78 -21.14
CA THR A 688 2.90 17.02 -22.59
C THR A 688 1.54 17.45 -23.12
N GLY A 689 1.51 18.07 -24.31
CA GLY A 689 0.28 18.56 -24.94
C GLY A 689 -0.19 19.93 -24.41
N VAL A 690 0.63 20.66 -23.66
CA VAL A 690 0.40 22.06 -23.27
C VAL A 690 1.19 23.01 -24.16
N GLU A 691 0.71 24.23 -24.39
CA GLU A 691 1.45 25.22 -25.23
C GLU A 691 2.66 25.81 -24.51
N LYS A 692 2.59 25.87 -23.18
CA LYS A 692 3.65 26.34 -22.28
C LYS A 692 3.54 25.57 -20.98
N ALA A 693 4.68 25.36 -20.32
CA ALA A 693 4.73 24.81 -18.97
C ALA A 693 3.76 25.54 -18.02
N PRO A 694 2.90 24.81 -17.29
CA PRO A 694 2.29 25.31 -16.06
C PRO A 694 3.33 25.94 -15.10
N ALA A 695 2.91 26.90 -14.27
CA ALA A 695 3.82 27.41 -13.25
C ALA A 695 3.98 26.37 -12.13
N LEU A 696 5.13 26.33 -11.45
CA LEU A 696 5.39 25.40 -10.35
C LEU A 696 4.26 25.37 -9.29
N LYS A 697 3.77 26.55 -8.88
CA LYS A 697 2.65 26.67 -7.92
C LYS A 697 1.31 26.06 -8.39
N ASP A 698 1.18 25.86 -9.70
CA ASP A 698 0.00 25.31 -10.36
C ASP A 698 0.14 23.79 -10.60
N VAL A 699 1.30 23.19 -10.28
CA VAL A 699 1.56 21.74 -10.32
C VAL A 699 1.78 21.25 -8.90
N LYS A 700 0.84 20.45 -8.42
CA LYS A 700 0.86 19.89 -7.07
C LYS A 700 0.73 18.38 -7.10
N GLY A 701 1.30 17.71 -6.11
CA GLY A 701 1.03 16.30 -5.81
C GLY A 701 0.18 16.22 -4.55
N LEU A 702 -0.98 15.56 -4.65
CA LEU A 702 -1.85 15.26 -3.51
C LEU A 702 -1.45 13.89 -2.98
N VAL A 703 -0.80 13.85 -1.81
CA VAL A 703 -0.31 12.62 -1.19
C VAL A 703 -1.50 11.88 -0.58
N ILE A 704 -1.71 10.64 -0.98
CA ILE A 704 -2.81 9.79 -0.51
C ILE A 704 -2.22 8.65 0.32
N SER A 705 -2.68 8.49 1.56
CA SER A 705 -2.22 7.44 2.46
C SER A 705 -3.29 7.07 3.49
N SER A 706 -3.22 5.85 4.01
CA SER A 706 -3.92 5.44 5.24
C SER A 706 -3.20 5.90 6.50
N ILE A 707 -1.95 6.37 6.40
CA ILE A 707 -1.18 6.98 7.49
C ILE A 707 -1.39 8.48 7.44
N HIS A 708 -2.19 9.01 8.36
CA HIS A 708 -2.65 10.40 8.32
C HIS A 708 -1.64 11.36 8.92
N ASP A 709 -1.05 10.99 10.04
CA ASP A 709 -0.02 11.73 10.76
C ASP A 709 1.07 10.73 11.21
N LEU A 710 2.03 11.18 12.02
CA LEU A 710 2.95 10.27 12.70
C LEU A 710 2.90 10.58 14.19
N ASP A 711 2.69 9.56 15.00
CA ASP A 711 2.76 9.60 16.45
C ASP A 711 4.22 9.52 16.98
N SER A 712 5.20 9.88 16.15
CA SER A 712 6.62 9.79 16.51
C SER A 712 7.52 10.84 15.86
N SER A 713 8.75 10.96 16.36
CA SER A 713 9.81 11.72 15.69
C SER A 713 11.20 11.18 16.01
N TYR A 714 12.16 11.48 15.13
CA TYR A 714 13.58 11.20 15.31
C TYR A 714 14.42 12.28 14.62
N GLU A 715 15.42 12.81 15.31
CA GLU A 715 16.35 13.82 14.80
C GLU A 715 17.71 13.68 15.48
N THR A 716 18.80 13.85 14.74
CA THR A 716 20.18 13.69 15.22
C THR A 716 21.12 14.78 14.71
N SER A 717 22.35 14.78 15.23
CA SER A 717 23.42 15.64 14.71
C SER A 717 23.91 15.30 13.31
N ASN A 718 23.58 14.11 12.78
CA ASN A 718 23.98 13.67 11.45
C ASN A 718 22.82 13.91 10.44
N PRO A 719 22.92 14.92 9.55
CA PRO A 719 21.84 15.27 8.64
C PRO A 719 21.52 14.18 7.61
N THR A 720 22.49 13.34 7.23
CA THR A 720 22.26 12.23 6.29
C THR A 720 21.45 11.11 6.96
N VAL A 721 21.68 10.85 8.25
CA VAL A 721 20.83 9.93 9.04
C VAL A 721 19.42 10.49 9.23
N ASN A 722 19.27 11.80 9.44
CA ASN A 722 17.95 12.43 9.47
C ASN A 722 17.21 12.27 8.14
N LYS A 723 17.94 12.36 7.02
CA LYS A 723 17.35 12.12 5.70
C LYS A 723 16.96 10.66 5.50
N LEU A 724 17.73 9.70 6.02
CA LEU A 724 17.31 8.29 6.04
C LEU A 724 16.01 8.12 6.83
N TRP A 725 15.89 8.75 8.01
CA TRP A 725 14.66 8.72 8.79
C TRP A 725 13.46 9.24 7.99
N GLU A 726 13.61 10.40 7.33
CA GLU A 726 12.57 10.94 6.44
C GLU A 726 12.22 9.93 5.33
N ASN A 727 13.20 9.29 4.71
CA ASN A 727 12.97 8.30 3.65
C ASN A 727 12.15 7.11 4.15
N ILE A 728 12.39 6.63 5.37
CA ILE A 728 11.58 5.58 6.02
C ILE A 728 10.13 6.05 6.19
N THR A 729 9.92 7.28 6.68
CA THR A 729 8.56 7.83 6.85
C THR A 729 7.79 7.96 5.54
N TRP A 730 8.46 8.38 4.47
CA TRP A 730 7.84 8.49 3.15
C TRP A 730 7.56 7.13 2.52
N SER A 731 8.40 6.13 2.76
CA SER A 731 8.15 4.77 2.30
C SER A 731 7.00 4.09 3.03
N MET A 732 6.83 4.34 4.33
CA MET A 732 5.63 3.91 5.07
C MET A 732 4.37 4.59 4.51
N ARG A 733 4.34 5.92 4.45
CA ARG A 733 3.17 6.65 3.91
C ARG A 733 2.80 6.20 2.50
N GLY A 734 3.81 5.98 1.65
CA GLY A 734 3.60 5.57 0.27
C GLY A 734 3.00 4.18 0.12
N ASN A 735 3.38 3.25 1.00
CA ASN A 735 2.97 1.85 0.87
C ASN A 735 1.83 1.44 1.79
N PHE A 736 1.41 2.30 2.72
CA PHE A 736 0.24 2.05 3.55
C PHE A 736 -0.98 2.71 2.89
N LEU A 737 -1.50 2.06 1.84
CA LEU A 737 -2.67 2.51 1.08
C LEU A 737 -3.66 1.36 1.01
N SER A 738 -4.65 1.38 1.91
CA SER A 738 -5.57 0.26 2.19
C SER A 738 -4.91 -1.01 2.74
N ILE A 739 -3.77 -1.42 2.22
CA ILE A 739 -2.97 -2.59 2.62
C ILE A 739 -1.48 -2.19 2.68
N PRO A 740 -0.61 -2.90 3.42
CA PRO A 740 0.84 -2.62 3.44
C PRO A 740 1.48 -3.19 2.17
N THR A 741 1.57 -2.39 1.11
CA THR A 741 2.09 -2.83 -0.19
C THR A 741 3.61 -2.98 -0.21
N ASP A 742 4.16 -3.84 -1.06
CA ASP A 742 5.58 -3.84 -1.38
C ASP A 742 6.03 -2.50 -1.98
N THR A 743 5.47 -2.15 -3.14
CA THR A 743 5.75 -0.90 -3.84
C THR A 743 4.46 -0.23 -4.27
N PRO A 744 4.40 1.11 -4.35
CA PRO A 744 3.21 1.80 -4.81
C PRO A 744 3.21 2.10 -6.32
N ALA A 745 4.29 1.74 -7.05
CA ALA A 745 4.54 2.23 -8.40
C ALA A 745 4.18 1.23 -9.52
N ARG A 746 4.88 0.09 -9.60
CA ARG A 746 4.77 -0.89 -10.70
C ARG A 746 3.44 -1.67 -10.68
N ASN A 747 3.25 -2.58 -11.63
CA ASN A 747 2.15 -3.55 -11.64
C ASN A 747 2.34 -4.63 -10.54
N GLU A 748 2.31 -4.25 -9.28
CA GLU A 748 2.38 -5.18 -8.16
C GLU A 748 1.49 -4.66 -7.03
N ARG A 749 2.01 -3.77 -6.18
CA ARG A 749 1.24 -3.08 -5.14
C ARG A 749 0.46 -4.05 -4.26
N MET A 750 1.12 -5.13 -3.88
CA MET A 750 0.50 -6.25 -3.17
C MET A 750 0.99 -6.31 -1.73
N GLY A 751 0.16 -6.83 -0.83
CA GLY A 751 0.50 -6.96 0.59
C GLY A 751 1.41 -8.15 0.85
N TRP A 752 2.67 -8.03 0.44
CA TRP A 752 3.68 -9.06 0.65
C TRP A 752 4.00 -9.20 2.13
N ASN A 753 3.81 -10.41 2.65
CA ASN A 753 3.86 -10.66 4.08
C ASN A 753 5.26 -10.57 4.69
N GLY A 754 6.31 -10.96 3.97
CA GLY A 754 7.70 -10.89 4.44
C GLY A 754 8.15 -9.44 4.65
N ASP A 755 7.73 -8.55 3.76
CA ASP A 755 7.99 -7.12 3.84
C ASP A 755 7.39 -6.51 5.10
N ILE A 756 6.09 -6.73 5.34
CA ILE A 756 5.45 -6.22 6.57
C ILE A 756 5.91 -6.97 7.81
N SER A 757 6.32 -8.24 7.71
CA SER A 757 6.91 -8.99 8.82
C SER A 757 8.16 -8.27 9.35
N VAL A 758 9.11 -7.92 8.47
CA VAL A 758 10.34 -7.23 8.87
C VAL A 758 10.11 -5.76 9.25
N PHE A 759 9.11 -5.10 8.67
CA PHE A 759 8.88 -3.67 8.89
C PHE A 759 7.88 -3.36 10.03
N SER A 760 7.05 -4.33 10.44
CA SER A 760 5.95 -4.11 11.40
C SER A 760 6.42 -3.56 12.76
N GLU A 761 7.61 -3.97 13.24
CA GLU A 761 8.15 -3.39 14.47
C GLU A 761 8.46 -1.90 14.29
N THR A 762 9.08 -1.51 13.17
CA THR A 762 9.34 -0.10 12.85
C THR A 762 8.03 0.68 12.68
N ALA A 763 7.06 0.14 11.93
CA ALA A 763 5.78 0.78 11.68
C ALA A 763 5.00 1.06 12.98
N THR A 764 5.06 0.13 13.94
CA THR A 764 4.38 0.27 15.23
C THR A 764 5.02 1.30 16.15
N TYR A 765 6.31 1.63 15.99
CA TYR A 765 6.92 2.79 16.65
C TYR A 765 6.56 4.13 16.00
N MET A 766 6.25 4.12 14.70
CA MET A 766 6.07 5.32 13.89
C MET A 766 4.71 5.99 14.03
N ASP A 767 3.67 5.17 14.11
CA ASP A 767 2.29 5.65 14.15
C ASP A 767 1.38 4.60 14.78
N ASN A 768 0.19 5.00 15.26
CA ASN A 768 -0.82 4.04 15.72
C ASN A 768 -1.47 3.28 14.54
N VAL A 769 -0.78 2.23 14.09
CA VAL A 769 -1.21 1.36 12.99
C VAL A 769 -1.98 0.10 13.45
N ASN A 770 -2.45 0.05 14.71
CA ASN A 770 -3.07 -1.16 15.26
C ASN A 770 -4.24 -1.67 14.38
N GLN A 771 -5.20 -0.78 14.06
CA GLN A 771 -6.35 -1.14 13.23
C GLN A 771 -5.98 -1.45 11.78
N PHE A 772 -4.96 -0.78 11.24
CA PHE A 772 -4.46 -1.06 9.89
C PHE A 772 -3.87 -2.47 9.80
N LEU A 773 -3.02 -2.85 10.76
CA LEU A 773 -2.44 -4.19 10.84
C LEU A 773 -3.48 -5.25 11.19
N ARG A 774 -4.49 -4.93 12.01
CA ARG A 774 -5.63 -5.82 12.28
C ARG A 774 -6.40 -6.19 11.01
N ARG A 775 -6.63 -5.22 10.12
CA ARG A 775 -7.23 -5.47 8.79
C ARG A 775 -6.34 -6.37 7.91
N HIS A 776 -5.02 -6.17 7.94
CA HIS A 776 -4.08 -7.04 7.24
C HIS A 776 -4.09 -8.48 7.79
N ASN A 777 -4.10 -8.64 9.12
CA ASN A 777 -4.14 -9.94 9.77
C ASN A 777 -5.48 -10.66 9.55
N LEU A 778 -6.60 -9.93 9.50
CA LEU A 778 -7.89 -10.47 9.07
C LEU A 778 -7.78 -11.10 7.69
N ALA A 779 -7.16 -10.39 6.74
CA ALA A 779 -6.95 -10.92 5.40
C ALA A 779 -5.98 -12.12 5.37
N ASN A 780 -5.00 -12.19 6.27
CA ASN A 780 -4.15 -13.38 6.42
C ASN A 780 -4.97 -14.62 6.82
N ARG A 781 -5.97 -14.45 7.70
CA ARG A 781 -6.90 -15.53 8.03
C ARG A 781 -7.81 -15.88 6.86
N ASP A 782 -8.35 -14.89 6.16
CA ASP A 782 -9.25 -15.12 5.02
C ASP A 782 -8.60 -15.92 3.88
N LEU A 783 -7.27 -15.81 3.74
CA LEU A 783 -6.46 -16.55 2.76
C LEU A 783 -5.73 -17.78 3.32
N GLN A 784 -5.84 -18.07 4.62
CA GLN A 784 -5.19 -19.24 5.19
C GLN A 784 -5.78 -20.50 4.56
N ARG A 785 -4.91 -21.38 4.07
CA ARG A 785 -5.32 -22.62 3.42
C ARG A 785 -5.81 -23.62 4.47
N ASP A 786 -6.64 -24.58 4.06
CA ASP A 786 -7.18 -25.63 4.92
C ASP A 786 -6.11 -26.45 5.66
N ASN A 787 -4.89 -26.51 5.12
CA ASN A 787 -3.76 -27.18 5.75
C ASN A 787 -2.98 -26.30 6.76
N GLY A 788 -3.47 -25.10 7.07
CA GLY A 788 -2.85 -24.14 8.00
C GLY A 788 -1.87 -23.17 7.36
N ARG A 789 -1.45 -23.34 6.10
CA ARG A 789 -0.46 -22.45 5.46
C ARG A 789 -1.04 -21.05 5.20
N TYR A 790 -0.38 -20.01 5.69
CA TYR A 790 -0.66 -18.63 5.27
C TYR A 790 -0.26 -18.36 3.82
N SER A 791 -0.91 -17.37 3.20
CA SER A 791 -0.48 -16.85 1.90
C SER A 791 0.77 -15.99 2.06
N ASP A 792 1.64 -15.97 1.05
CA ASP A 792 2.81 -15.09 1.03
C ASP A 792 2.43 -13.64 0.66
N VAL A 793 1.25 -13.47 0.05
CA VAL A 793 0.69 -12.18 -0.33
C VAL A 793 -0.78 -12.13 0.06
N THR A 794 -1.19 -11.02 0.65
CA THR A 794 -2.52 -10.83 1.25
C THR A 794 -3.04 -9.42 0.92
N PRO A 795 -4.34 -9.23 0.59
CA PRO A 795 -5.44 -10.19 0.50
C PRO A 795 -5.57 -10.89 -0.87
N ILE A 796 -4.64 -10.68 -1.81
CA ILE A 796 -4.68 -11.32 -3.13
C ILE A 796 -3.50 -12.30 -3.24
N GLY A 797 -3.77 -13.60 -3.13
CA GLY A 797 -2.76 -14.67 -3.29
C GLY A 797 -2.75 -15.32 -4.68
N PRO A 798 -1.84 -16.28 -4.93
CA PRO A 798 -0.74 -16.72 -4.06
C PRO A 798 0.57 -15.92 -4.32
N GLY A 799 1.57 -16.11 -3.47
CA GLY A 799 2.95 -15.65 -3.70
C GLY A 799 3.95 -16.81 -3.62
N PHE A 800 5.23 -16.49 -3.38
CA PHE A 800 6.32 -17.47 -3.38
C PHE A 800 7.35 -17.26 -2.25
N GLY A 801 6.94 -16.70 -1.11
CA GLY A 801 7.84 -16.33 -0.01
C GLY A 801 8.26 -17.47 0.93
N GLY A 802 7.37 -18.43 1.20
CA GLY A 802 7.63 -19.51 2.16
C GLY A 802 7.49 -19.05 3.61
N ILE A 803 8.19 -19.72 4.53
CA ILE A 803 8.12 -19.45 5.97
C ILE A 803 8.46 -17.99 6.31
N LEU A 804 9.50 -17.42 5.70
CA LEU A 804 9.92 -16.03 5.98
C LEU A 804 8.83 -14.99 5.66
N TRP A 805 7.89 -15.34 4.77
CA TRP A 805 6.68 -14.55 4.52
C TRP A 805 5.53 -15.03 5.41
N GLY A 806 5.26 -16.33 5.50
CA GLY A 806 4.14 -16.87 6.26
C GLY A 806 4.18 -16.56 7.77
N SER A 807 5.38 -16.43 8.36
CA SER A 807 5.57 -16.00 9.76
C SER A 807 4.97 -14.63 10.06
N ALA A 808 4.66 -13.79 9.04
CA ALA A 808 3.93 -12.55 9.24
C ALA A 808 2.58 -12.73 9.95
N GLY A 809 1.95 -13.90 9.80
CA GLY A 809 0.73 -14.25 10.53
C GLY A 809 0.92 -14.34 12.05
N LEU A 810 2.17 -14.42 12.53
CA LEU A 810 2.56 -14.44 13.95
C LEU A 810 3.29 -13.16 14.35
N THR A 811 4.29 -12.73 13.58
CA THR A 811 5.13 -11.58 13.94
C THR A 811 4.37 -10.26 13.96
N VAL A 812 3.46 -10.04 13.00
CA VAL A 812 2.67 -8.80 12.90
C VAL A 812 1.71 -8.64 14.09
N PRO A 813 0.84 -9.62 14.44
CA PRO A 813 0.00 -9.49 15.63
C PRO A 813 0.82 -9.44 16.93
N TRP A 814 1.97 -10.13 17.00
CA TRP A 814 2.88 -10.05 18.15
C TRP A 814 3.45 -8.65 18.36
N HIS A 815 3.96 -8.01 17.30
CA HIS A 815 4.48 -6.64 17.37
C HIS A 815 3.38 -5.61 17.70
N ALA A 816 2.18 -5.79 17.17
CA ALA A 816 1.03 -4.95 17.53
C ALA A 816 0.66 -5.09 19.01
N TYR A 817 0.57 -6.33 19.53
CA TYR A 817 0.33 -6.58 20.95
C TYR A 817 1.40 -5.92 21.83
N GLN A 818 2.68 -6.15 21.53
CA GLN A 818 3.80 -5.57 22.29
C GLN A 818 3.77 -4.04 22.31
N GLN A 819 3.43 -3.39 21.19
CA GLN A 819 3.37 -1.93 21.10
C GLN A 819 2.13 -1.33 21.79
N TYR A 820 0.96 -1.97 21.67
CA TYR A 820 -0.33 -1.35 22.04
C TYR A 820 -1.00 -1.98 23.26
N GLY A 821 -0.52 -3.12 23.77
CA GLY A 821 -1.15 -3.84 24.89
C GLY A 821 -2.52 -4.43 24.54
N ASP A 822 -2.80 -4.66 23.27
CA ASP A 822 -4.08 -5.19 22.80
C ASP A 822 -4.08 -6.72 22.75
N GLU A 823 -4.47 -7.39 23.83
CA GLU A 823 -4.57 -8.86 23.85
C GLU A 823 -5.60 -9.40 22.85
N THR A 824 -6.59 -8.58 22.46
CA THR A 824 -7.67 -9.04 21.56
C THR A 824 -7.15 -9.37 20.17
N VAL A 825 -6.05 -8.74 19.72
CA VAL A 825 -5.41 -9.08 18.44
C VAL A 825 -4.85 -10.51 18.48
N LEU A 826 -4.25 -10.92 19.59
CA LEU A 826 -3.76 -12.29 19.75
C LEU A 826 -4.92 -13.28 19.78
N GLN A 827 -5.98 -12.95 20.54
CA GLN A 827 -7.17 -13.80 20.65
C GLN A 827 -7.85 -14.05 19.29
N GLU A 828 -7.98 -13.02 18.45
CA GLU A 828 -8.59 -13.14 17.13
C GLU A 828 -7.80 -14.02 16.15
N HIS A 829 -6.49 -14.14 16.35
CA HIS A 829 -5.58 -14.82 15.43
C HIS A 829 -5.04 -16.16 15.97
N TYR A 830 -5.21 -16.46 17.27
CA TYR A 830 -4.67 -17.64 17.94
C TYR A 830 -4.85 -18.94 17.16
N ASN A 831 -6.09 -19.25 16.76
CA ASN A 831 -6.40 -20.49 16.04
C ASN A 831 -5.66 -20.59 14.71
N SER A 832 -5.59 -19.48 13.96
CA SER A 832 -4.86 -19.44 12.70
C SER A 832 -3.34 -19.57 12.90
N MET A 833 -2.79 -18.94 13.95
CA MET A 833 -1.36 -19.03 14.28
C MET A 833 -0.99 -20.47 14.65
N LYS A 834 -1.78 -21.11 15.51
CA LYS A 834 -1.62 -22.53 15.89
C LYS A 834 -1.61 -23.46 14.68
N GLN A 835 -2.60 -23.32 13.78
CA GLN A 835 -2.66 -24.12 12.56
C GLN A 835 -1.45 -23.92 11.66
N TYR A 836 -0.88 -22.71 11.61
CA TYR A 836 0.33 -22.45 10.83
C TYR A 836 1.57 -23.13 11.43
N VAL A 837 1.75 -23.05 12.75
CA VAL A 837 2.87 -23.72 13.42
C VAL A 837 2.76 -25.24 13.30
N ASP A 838 1.56 -25.80 13.41
CA ASP A 838 1.30 -27.21 13.15
C ASP A 838 1.57 -27.60 11.69
N TYR A 839 1.25 -26.71 10.74
CA TYR A 839 1.62 -26.88 9.34
C TYR A 839 3.14 -26.90 9.12
N LEU A 840 3.88 -26.00 9.75
CA LEU A 840 5.34 -25.93 9.62
C LEU A 840 6.02 -27.22 10.08
N ASP A 841 5.50 -27.88 11.12
CA ASP A 841 6.01 -29.17 11.57
C ASP A 841 5.88 -30.26 10.49
N THR A 842 4.82 -30.21 9.67
CA THR A 842 4.67 -31.14 8.53
C THR A 842 5.73 -30.94 7.44
N LYS A 843 6.47 -29.83 7.49
CA LYS A 843 7.54 -29.48 6.55
C LYS A 843 8.93 -29.86 7.05
N VAL A 844 9.04 -30.33 8.29
CA VAL A 844 10.28 -30.86 8.83
C VAL A 844 10.50 -32.27 8.28
N ASN A 845 11.64 -32.49 7.63
CA ASN A 845 12.04 -33.81 7.18
C ASN A 845 12.41 -34.69 8.39
N PRO A 846 11.72 -35.82 8.65
CA PRO A 846 11.97 -36.62 9.84
C PRO A 846 13.37 -37.24 9.93
N SER A 847 14.03 -37.46 8.79
CA SER A 847 15.36 -38.09 8.72
C SER A 847 16.49 -37.10 8.94
N THR A 848 16.32 -35.84 8.51
CA THR A 848 17.37 -34.82 8.58
C THR A 848 17.10 -33.76 9.64
N GLY A 849 15.86 -33.58 10.06
CA GLY A 849 15.40 -32.48 10.92
C GLY A 849 15.31 -31.11 10.21
N LEU A 850 15.61 -31.04 8.92
CA LEU A 850 15.58 -29.80 8.15
C LEU A 850 14.16 -29.47 7.72
N ILE A 851 13.76 -28.20 7.89
CA ILE A 851 12.48 -27.70 7.38
C ILE A 851 12.60 -27.30 5.90
N ASN A 852 11.56 -27.54 5.10
CA ASN A 852 11.52 -27.12 3.71
C ASN A 852 10.19 -26.45 3.36
N GLU A 853 10.14 -25.12 3.45
CA GLU A 853 8.94 -24.34 3.15
C GLU A 853 9.29 -22.98 2.53
N GLY A 854 9.56 -22.98 1.23
CA GLY A 854 9.78 -21.77 0.44
C GLY A 854 10.94 -21.88 -0.54
N PRO A 855 11.06 -20.97 -1.51
CA PRO A 855 12.27 -20.80 -2.30
C PRO A 855 13.10 -19.58 -1.86
N LEU A 856 12.58 -18.67 -1.03
CA LEU A 856 13.27 -17.42 -0.66
C LEU A 856 14.09 -17.57 0.63
N GLY A 857 15.15 -16.77 0.74
CA GLY A 857 16.03 -16.65 1.90
C GLY A 857 16.19 -15.19 2.28
N ASP A 858 17.44 -14.73 2.45
CA ASP A 858 17.76 -13.34 2.73
C ASP A 858 17.66 -12.48 1.45
N TRP A 859 16.41 -12.30 0.99
CA TRP A 859 16.08 -11.72 -0.31
C TRP A 859 16.81 -10.39 -0.55
N LEU A 860 17.42 -10.27 -1.73
CA LEU A 860 18.18 -9.11 -2.18
C LEU A 860 19.47 -8.82 -1.39
N SER A 861 19.98 -9.78 -0.63
CA SER A 861 21.33 -9.71 -0.06
C SER A 861 22.40 -9.63 -1.16
N PRO A 862 23.39 -8.72 -1.03
CA PRO A 862 24.59 -8.72 -1.86
C PRO A 862 25.43 -10.02 -1.75
N GLU A 863 25.27 -10.84 -0.72
CA GLU A 863 25.95 -12.14 -0.56
C GLU A 863 24.98 -13.31 -0.33
N ASN A 864 23.81 -13.26 -0.97
CA ASN A 864 22.72 -14.22 -0.79
C ASN A 864 23.17 -15.68 -0.94
N SER A 865 24.13 -15.99 -1.82
CA SER A 865 24.65 -17.35 -2.03
C SER A 865 25.38 -17.98 -0.82
N LYS A 866 25.79 -17.18 0.18
CA LYS A 866 26.54 -17.66 1.35
C LYS A 866 25.65 -18.24 2.45
N THR A 867 24.42 -17.76 2.58
CA THR A 867 23.47 -18.24 3.58
C THR A 867 22.45 -19.15 2.91
N GLU A 868 22.39 -20.43 3.29
CA GLU A 868 21.36 -21.31 2.76
C GLU A 868 19.99 -20.92 3.30
N ASN A 869 18.96 -20.96 2.46
CA ASN A 869 17.62 -20.59 2.89
C ASN A 869 17.11 -21.46 4.05
N VAL A 870 17.46 -22.76 4.07
CA VAL A 870 17.07 -23.69 5.15
C VAL A 870 17.62 -23.30 6.52
N PHE A 871 18.75 -22.61 6.57
CA PHE A 871 19.29 -22.04 7.81
C PHE A 871 18.30 -21.01 8.37
N LEU A 872 17.90 -20.03 7.54
CA LEU A 872 16.99 -18.97 7.93
C LEU A 872 15.59 -19.50 8.26
N TRP A 873 15.11 -20.46 7.47
CA TRP A 873 13.83 -21.13 7.73
C TRP A 873 13.82 -21.85 9.08
N SER A 874 14.93 -22.49 9.44
CA SER A 874 15.05 -23.18 10.74
C SER A 874 15.08 -22.19 11.90
N ALA A 875 15.73 -21.02 11.73
CA ALA A 875 15.71 -19.95 12.73
C ALA A 875 14.29 -19.38 12.94
N TYR A 876 13.58 -19.09 11.85
CA TYR A 876 12.20 -18.60 11.92
C TYR A 876 11.22 -19.63 12.49
N HIS A 877 11.42 -20.93 12.24
CA HIS A 877 10.59 -21.96 12.87
C HIS A 877 10.73 -21.96 14.40
N VAL A 878 11.94 -21.75 14.93
CA VAL A 878 12.17 -21.59 16.37
C VAL A 878 11.48 -20.32 16.88
N TYR A 879 11.62 -19.20 16.18
CA TYR A 879 11.01 -17.94 16.58
C TYR A 879 9.47 -17.98 16.56
N ASP A 880 8.87 -18.60 15.55
CA ASP A 880 7.42 -18.78 15.46
C ASP A 880 6.89 -19.64 16.63
N LEU A 881 7.62 -20.68 17.03
CA LEU A 881 7.29 -21.50 18.20
C LEU A 881 7.37 -20.68 19.51
N GLU A 882 8.35 -19.79 19.65
CA GLU A 882 8.46 -18.91 20.81
C GLU A 882 7.26 -17.94 20.91
N ILE A 883 6.91 -17.28 19.79
CA ILE A 883 5.73 -16.39 19.74
C ILE A 883 4.48 -17.18 20.10
N MET A 884 4.32 -18.38 19.53
CA MET A 884 3.14 -19.22 19.76
C MET A 884 3.04 -19.66 21.23
N ALA A 885 4.15 -20.06 21.85
CA ALA A 885 4.19 -20.44 23.26
C ALA A 885 3.82 -19.26 24.18
N LYS A 886 4.44 -18.09 23.99
CA LYS A 886 4.11 -16.86 24.73
C LYS A 886 2.66 -16.43 24.54
N THR A 887 2.16 -16.52 23.31
CA THR A 887 0.76 -16.20 22.99
C THR A 887 -0.20 -17.13 23.73
N ALA A 888 0.11 -18.43 23.78
CA ALA A 888 -0.68 -19.40 24.53
C ALA A 888 -0.68 -19.10 26.03
N GLU A 889 0.45 -18.71 26.63
CA GLU A 889 0.53 -18.30 28.04
C GLU A 889 -0.33 -17.07 28.33
N ILE A 890 -0.20 -16.01 27.51
CA ILE A 890 -0.95 -14.76 27.65
C ILE A 890 -2.47 -15.03 27.62
N LEU A 891 -2.92 -15.91 26.73
CA LEU A 891 -4.33 -16.24 26.57
C LEU A 891 -4.84 -17.34 27.53
N GLY A 892 -3.98 -17.87 28.41
CA GLY A 892 -4.33 -18.90 29.39
C GLY A 892 -4.54 -20.30 28.79
N HIS A 893 -3.85 -20.62 27.70
CA HIS A 893 -3.83 -21.93 27.06
C HIS A 893 -2.62 -22.77 27.54
N ASP A 894 -2.56 -23.04 28.85
CA ASP A 894 -1.38 -23.64 29.53
C ASP A 894 -0.88 -24.96 28.90
N ASP A 895 -1.79 -25.87 28.50
CA ASP A 895 -1.43 -27.15 27.88
C ASP A 895 -0.81 -26.98 26.48
N ASP A 896 -1.29 -25.98 25.72
CA ASP A 896 -0.72 -25.63 24.41
C ASP A 896 0.63 -24.95 24.61
N ALA A 897 0.75 -24.02 25.56
CA ALA A 897 2.00 -23.34 25.88
C ALA A 897 3.11 -24.34 26.23
N ALA A 898 2.84 -25.32 27.09
CA ALA A 898 3.81 -26.36 27.44
C ALA A 898 4.29 -27.15 26.20
N GLN A 899 3.37 -27.54 25.32
CA GLN A 899 3.71 -28.26 24.08
C GLN A 899 4.54 -27.42 23.11
N PHE A 900 4.22 -26.13 22.98
CA PHE A 900 4.98 -25.22 22.12
C PHE A 900 6.38 -24.94 22.69
N TRP A 901 6.53 -24.82 24.02
CA TRP A 901 7.84 -24.70 24.65
C TRP A 901 8.70 -25.95 24.48
N ASP A 902 8.12 -27.15 24.61
CA ASP A 902 8.84 -28.41 24.34
C ASP A 902 9.36 -28.47 22.90
N ARG A 903 8.51 -28.10 21.92
CA ARG A 903 8.88 -28.02 20.50
C ARG A 903 9.93 -26.93 20.26
N TYR A 904 9.78 -25.76 20.87
CA TYR A 904 10.75 -24.66 20.80
C TYR A 904 12.15 -25.12 21.24
N GLU A 905 12.25 -25.77 22.40
CA GLU A 905 13.52 -26.28 22.93
C GLU A 905 14.12 -27.36 22.02
N GLU A 906 13.32 -28.29 21.51
CA GLU A 906 13.79 -29.30 20.56
C GLU A 906 14.39 -28.65 19.30
N ARG A 907 13.65 -27.71 18.69
CA ARG A 907 14.07 -27.06 17.44
C ARG A 907 15.25 -26.12 17.65
N LYS A 908 15.31 -25.41 18.78
CA LYS A 908 16.44 -24.54 19.17
C LYS A 908 17.72 -25.35 19.36
N ASN A 909 17.64 -26.48 20.05
CA ASN A 909 18.78 -27.38 20.23
C ASN A 909 19.23 -27.98 18.89
N TYR A 910 18.30 -28.45 18.06
CA TYR A 910 18.60 -28.91 16.71
C TYR A 910 19.32 -27.84 15.88
N PHE A 911 18.86 -26.58 15.91
CA PHE A 911 19.47 -25.49 15.19
C PHE A 911 20.94 -25.29 15.59
N ASN A 912 21.20 -25.22 16.90
CA ASN A 912 22.55 -25.01 17.43
C ASN A 912 23.48 -26.18 17.10
N ASP A 913 23.00 -27.43 17.17
CA ASP A 913 23.80 -28.61 16.84
C ASP A 913 24.05 -28.74 15.33
N LYS A 914 23.08 -28.35 14.50
CA LYS A 914 23.14 -28.54 13.04
C LYS A 914 23.95 -27.45 12.35
N PHE A 915 23.82 -26.21 12.81
CA PHE A 915 24.27 -25.04 12.05
C PHE A 915 25.38 -24.24 12.73
N ILE A 916 25.88 -24.66 13.89
CA ILE A 916 27.02 -24.01 14.56
C ILE A 916 28.17 -25.00 14.72
N ASP A 917 29.35 -24.65 14.22
CA ASP A 917 30.53 -25.49 14.35
C ASP A 917 30.96 -25.57 15.83
N PRO A 918 31.09 -26.77 16.43
CA PRO A 918 31.33 -26.89 17.86
C PRO A 918 32.71 -26.38 18.29
N GLY A 919 33.70 -26.35 17.38
CA GLY A 919 35.06 -25.90 17.67
C GLY A 919 35.28 -24.41 17.43
N THR A 920 35.01 -23.96 16.21
CA THR A 920 35.23 -22.58 15.74
C THR A 920 34.07 -21.63 16.07
N LYS A 921 32.88 -22.17 16.39
CA LYS A 921 31.64 -21.42 16.62
C LYS A 921 31.14 -20.63 15.42
N LYS A 922 31.68 -20.91 14.22
CA LYS A 922 31.19 -20.33 12.97
C LYS A 922 29.88 -20.96 12.54
N THR A 923 29.07 -20.19 11.82
CA THR A 923 27.84 -20.69 11.20
C THR A 923 28.15 -21.63 10.05
N LEU A 924 27.36 -22.70 9.94
CA LEU A 924 27.49 -23.76 8.96
C LEU A 924 26.27 -23.81 8.04
N LYS A 925 26.48 -24.36 6.85
CA LYS A 925 25.47 -24.80 5.91
C LYS A 925 24.95 -26.19 6.30
N SER A 926 23.86 -26.63 5.69
CA SER A 926 23.24 -27.93 5.98
C SER A 926 24.15 -29.13 5.64
N ASP A 927 25.14 -28.96 4.77
CA ASP A 927 26.18 -29.94 4.43
C ASP A 927 27.43 -29.92 5.35
N GLY A 928 27.48 -28.99 6.30
CA GLY A 928 28.60 -28.80 7.24
C GLY A 928 29.71 -27.88 6.72
N SER A 929 29.60 -27.32 5.51
CA SER A 929 30.51 -26.28 5.04
C SER A 929 30.24 -24.94 5.74
N VAL A 930 31.23 -24.05 5.80
CA VAL A 930 31.10 -22.77 6.51
C VAL A 930 30.22 -21.79 5.73
N SER A 931 29.27 -21.15 6.41
CA SER A 931 28.43 -20.06 5.86
C SER A 931 29.12 -18.70 6.09
N ASP A 932 29.34 -18.33 7.36
CA ASP A 932 30.12 -17.14 7.78
C ASP A 932 29.74 -15.84 7.05
N SER A 933 28.45 -15.52 7.00
CA SER A 933 27.90 -14.28 6.41
C SER A 933 27.34 -13.36 7.49
N GLN A 934 27.04 -12.10 7.15
CA GLN A 934 26.41 -11.20 8.13
C GLN A 934 25.03 -11.73 8.57
N ALA A 935 24.20 -12.16 7.62
CA ALA A 935 22.85 -12.66 7.91
C ALA A 935 22.84 -13.96 8.72
N SER A 936 23.80 -14.86 8.49
CA SER A 936 23.84 -16.13 9.22
C SER A 936 24.13 -15.94 10.71
N TYR A 937 24.83 -14.88 11.11
CA TYR A 937 25.00 -14.54 12.53
C TYR A 937 23.88 -13.63 13.04
N ALA A 938 23.56 -12.55 12.31
CA ALA A 938 22.63 -11.52 12.76
C ALA A 938 21.22 -12.07 13.06
N VAL A 939 20.66 -12.88 12.16
CA VAL A 939 19.27 -13.37 12.29
C VAL A 939 19.07 -14.22 13.54
N PRO A 940 19.82 -15.31 13.79
CA PRO A 940 19.59 -16.12 14.97
C PRO A 940 20.02 -15.43 16.29
N LEU A 941 20.87 -14.40 16.24
CA LEU A 941 21.16 -13.56 17.41
C LEU A 941 19.96 -12.68 17.76
N ALA A 942 19.43 -11.91 16.80
CA ALA A 942 18.29 -11.00 17.03
C ALA A 942 17.00 -11.75 17.41
N LEU A 943 16.83 -12.98 16.91
CA LEU A 943 15.68 -13.85 17.23
C LEU A 943 15.92 -14.75 18.46
N ASN A 944 17.03 -14.57 19.19
CA ASN A 944 17.39 -15.37 20.37
C ASN A 944 17.36 -16.91 20.15
N VAL A 945 17.77 -17.35 18.96
CA VAL A 945 17.81 -18.78 18.56
C VAL A 945 19.14 -19.44 18.99
N LEU A 946 20.22 -18.67 19.16
CA LEU A 946 21.47 -19.22 19.66
C LEU A 946 21.41 -19.51 21.16
N ASN A 947 21.99 -20.64 21.57
CA ASN A 947 22.18 -20.93 22.99
C ASN A 947 23.25 -20.00 23.57
N GLU A 948 23.19 -19.72 24.88
CA GLU A 948 24.12 -18.80 25.56
C GLU A 948 25.61 -19.14 25.30
N SER A 949 25.94 -20.44 25.19
CA SER A 949 27.30 -20.92 24.93
C SER A 949 27.83 -20.62 23.52
N ASN A 950 26.96 -20.25 22.58
CA ASN A 950 27.29 -19.92 21.19
C ASN A 950 27.10 -18.43 20.89
N ALA A 951 26.17 -17.75 21.56
CA ALA A 951 25.74 -16.38 21.23
C ALA A 951 26.90 -15.37 21.24
N SER A 952 27.70 -15.32 22.29
CA SER A 952 28.84 -14.38 22.39
C SER A 952 29.87 -14.59 21.28
N ALA A 953 30.23 -15.84 20.97
CA ALA A 953 31.18 -16.13 19.88
C ALA A 953 30.59 -15.80 18.50
N ALA A 954 29.29 -16.01 18.30
CA ALA A 954 28.60 -15.61 17.08
C ALA A 954 28.53 -14.09 16.92
N ALA A 955 28.37 -13.33 18.01
CA ALA A 955 28.45 -11.88 18.00
C ALA A 955 29.85 -11.38 17.59
N ASP A 956 30.92 -11.97 18.15
CA ASP A 956 32.29 -11.68 17.73
C ASP A 956 32.51 -11.97 16.23
N HIS A 957 31.96 -13.08 15.72
CA HIS A 957 32.03 -13.41 14.28
C HIS A 957 31.18 -12.45 13.43
N LEU A 958 30.05 -11.97 13.93
CA LEU A 958 29.24 -10.95 13.26
C LEU A 958 30.02 -9.65 13.10
N VAL A 959 30.66 -9.17 14.18
CA VAL A 959 31.54 -8.00 14.14
C VAL A 959 32.65 -8.23 13.10
N ALA A 960 33.35 -9.35 13.17
CA ALA A 960 34.40 -9.66 12.19
C ALA A 960 33.88 -9.74 10.74
N ALA A 961 32.64 -10.21 10.52
CA ALA A 961 31.99 -10.25 9.21
C ALA A 961 31.62 -8.84 8.70
N VAL A 962 31.30 -7.91 9.61
CA VAL A 962 31.04 -6.50 9.29
C VAL A 962 32.35 -5.75 9.01
N GLU A 963 33.38 -5.92 9.84
CA GLU A 963 34.62 -5.14 9.77
C GLU A 963 35.57 -5.57 8.63
N ARG A 964 35.32 -6.72 8.00
CA ARG A 964 36.15 -7.20 6.89
C ARG A 964 35.64 -6.72 5.53
N THR A 965 36.56 -6.69 4.56
CA THR A 965 36.18 -6.63 3.14
C THR A 965 35.44 -7.92 2.75
N ASN A 966 34.25 -7.79 2.19
CA ASN A 966 33.45 -8.92 1.73
C ASN A 966 33.43 -8.99 0.20
N THR A 967 33.14 -10.17 -0.35
CA THR A 967 32.89 -10.36 -1.78
C THR A 967 31.39 -10.60 -1.95
N ASP A 968 30.76 -9.83 -2.84
CA ASP A 968 29.36 -10.00 -3.22
C ASP A 968 29.17 -11.17 -4.20
N ASP A 969 27.92 -11.51 -4.51
CA ASP A 969 27.56 -12.63 -5.39
C ASP A 969 28.03 -12.43 -6.85
N ASP A 970 28.30 -11.18 -7.26
CA ASP A 970 28.90 -10.84 -8.55
C ASP A 970 30.45 -10.94 -8.55
N GLY A 971 31.05 -11.33 -7.43
CA GLY A 971 32.50 -11.49 -7.27
C GLY A 971 33.24 -10.17 -7.02
N LYS A 972 32.55 -9.06 -6.75
CA LYS A 972 33.15 -7.75 -6.48
C LYS A 972 33.43 -7.58 -4.99
N LYS A 973 34.58 -6.97 -4.68
CA LYS A 973 34.96 -6.65 -3.30
C LYS A 973 34.22 -5.41 -2.82
N ARG A 974 33.60 -5.52 -1.65
CA ARG A 974 32.91 -4.45 -0.92
C ARG A 974 33.70 -4.11 0.35
N PRO A 975 33.85 -2.83 0.69
CA PRO A 975 34.70 -2.40 1.79
C PRO A 975 34.23 -2.94 3.15
N ALA A 976 35.06 -2.76 4.18
CA ALA A 976 34.64 -2.96 5.57
C ALA A 976 33.42 -2.09 5.89
N TYR A 977 32.56 -2.57 6.79
CA TYR A 977 31.29 -1.94 7.18
C TYR A 977 30.30 -1.78 6.01
N SER A 978 30.40 -2.62 4.97
CA SER A 978 29.34 -2.76 3.96
C SER A 978 28.17 -3.55 4.51
N LEU A 979 26.95 -3.11 4.22
CA LEU A 979 25.72 -3.83 4.53
C LEU A 979 25.54 -4.98 3.52
N MET A 980 25.88 -6.20 3.94
CA MET A 980 25.84 -7.40 3.08
C MET A 980 24.56 -8.21 3.26
N THR A 981 23.58 -7.70 4.01
CA THR A 981 22.31 -8.37 4.28
C THR A 981 21.21 -8.00 3.27
N GLY A 982 20.26 -8.91 3.09
CA GLY A 982 18.98 -8.72 2.40
C GLY A 982 17.89 -8.29 3.38
N PHE A 983 16.63 -8.51 3.05
CA PHE A 983 15.50 -8.04 3.88
C PHE A 983 15.55 -8.58 5.31
N ILE A 984 15.81 -9.88 5.46
CA ILE A 984 15.74 -10.58 6.74
C ILE A 984 16.94 -10.22 7.60
N GLY A 985 18.14 -10.27 7.02
CA GLY A 985 19.37 -9.90 7.72
C GLY A 985 19.40 -8.42 8.10
N THR A 986 18.87 -7.53 7.27
CA THR A 986 18.90 -6.09 7.55
C THR A 986 17.98 -5.69 8.69
N ALA A 987 16.84 -6.37 8.84
CA ALA A 987 15.96 -6.19 9.99
C ALA A 987 16.61 -6.63 11.31
N ALA A 988 17.57 -7.56 11.26
CA ALA A 988 18.21 -8.15 12.43
C ALA A 988 19.55 -7.49 12.81
N ILE A 989 20.37 -7.09 11.83
CA ILE A 989 21.81 -6.84 12.03
C ILE A 989 22.14 -5.79 13.09
N SER A 990 21.48 -4.63 13.07
CA SER A 990 21.76 -3.56 14.03
C SER A 990 21.35 -3.95 15.45
N GLN A 991 20.20 -4.62 15.59
CA GLN A 991 19.73 -5.10 16.89
C GLN A 991 20.66 -6.19 17.45
N ALA A 992 21.05 -7.16 16.63
CA ALA A 992 21.96 -8.23 17.02
C ALA A 992 23.29 -7.70 17.54
N LEU A 993 23.85 -6.66 16.91
CA LEU A 993 25.07 -6.00 17.35
C LEU A 993 24.90 -5.29 18.69
N SER A 994 23.85 -4.46 18.83
CA SER A 994 23.60 -3.69 20.07
C SER A 994 23.25 -4.58 21.26
N ASP A 995 22.43 -5.61 21.08
CA ASP A 995 22.07 -6.58 22.13
C ASP A 995 23.31 -7.30 22.71
N HIS A 996 24.41 -7.33 21.96
CA HIS A 996 25.67 -7.96 22.35
C HIS A 996 26.80 -6.95 22.60
N GLY A 997 26.48 -5.65 22.77
CA GLY A 997 27.42 -4.62 23.22
C GLY A 997 28.34 -4.05 22.12
N HIS A 998 27.94 -4.17 20.85
CA HIS A 998 28.70 -3.69 19.68
C HIS A 998 28.03 -2.48 19.00
N ASP A 999 27.60 -1.51 19.82
CA ASP A 999 26.93 -0.29 19.34
C ASP A 999 27.80 0.55 18.40
N ASP A 1000 29.12 0.56 18.62
CA ASP A 1000 30.09 1.20 17.75
C ASP A 1000 30.00 0.67 16.30
N THR A 1001 29.93 -0.64 16.16
CA THR A 1001 29.80 -1.33 14.87
C THR A 1001 28.43 -1.04 14.24
N ALA A 1002 27.35 -1.05 15.03
CA ALA A 1002 26.00 -0.72 14.57
C ALA A 1002 25.91 0.74 14.05
N TYR A 1003 26.48 1.70 14.78
CA TYR A 1003 26.55 3.11 14.37
C TYR A 1003 27.41 3.31 13.12
N ARG A 1004 28.55 2.61 13.00
CA ARG A 1004 29.40 2.67 11.80
C ARG A 1004 28.67 2.13 10.57
N LEU A 1005 27.91 1.04 10.71
CA LEU A 1005 27.05 0.53 9.63
C LEU A 1005 25.98 1.53 9.22
N LEU A 1006 25.26 2.13 10.20
CA LEU A 1006 24.23 3.14 9.94
C LEU A 1006 24.80 4.37 9.22
N GLN A 1007 26.03 4.77 9.57
CA GLN A 1007 26.68 5.97 9.05
C GLN A 1007 27.56 5.72 7.81
N GLN A 1008 27.65 4.49 7.31
CA GLN A 1008 28.39 4.16 6.09
C GLN A 1008 27.73 4.81 4.87
N THR A 1009 28.54 5.42 4.02
CA THR A 1009 28.08 6.07 2.77
C THR A 1009 28.55 5.35 1.51
N SER A 1010 29.50 4.40 1.62
CA SER A 1010 29.96 3.58 0.50
C SER A 1010 28.94 2.49 0.18
N TYR A 1011 28.81 2.12 -1.10
CA TYR A 1011 27.98 0.97 -1.49
C TYR A 1011 28.58 -0.38 -1.01
N PRO A 1012 27.77 -1.33 -0.51
CA PRO A 1012 26.35 -1.21 -0.14
C PRO A 1012 26.15 -0.65 1.28
N SER A 1013 25.22 0.31 1.42
CA SER A 1013 24.78 0.88 2.71
C SER A 1013 23.46 1.63 2.56
N TRP A 1014 22.78 1.94 3.68
CA TRP A 1014 21.58 2.77 3.65
C TRP A 1014 21.86 4.17 3.11
N LEU A 1015 22.92 4.83 3.62
CA LEU A 1015 23.20 6.22 3.27
C LEU A 1015 23.77 6.37 1.86
N TYR A 1016 24.28 5.30 1.24
CA TYR A 1016 24.65 5.36 -0.18
C TYR A 1016 23.47 5.82 -1.05
N SER A 1017 22.27 5.27 -0.82
CA SER A 1017 21.08 5.70 -1.56
C SER A 1017 20.72 7.17 -1.27
N VAL A 1018 20.87 7.60 -0.01
CA VAL A 1018 20.61 8.97 0.44
C VAL A 1018 21.54 9.97 -0.25
N GLU A 1019 22.84 9.68 -0.28
CA GLU A 1019 23.86 10.48 -0.99
C GLU A 1019 23.58 10.55 -2.50
N ASN A 1020 22.92 9.52 -3.05
CA ASN A 1020 22.47 9.47 -4.45
C ASN A 1020 21.03 10.00 -4.65
N GLY A 1021 20.53 10.82 -3.73
CA GLY A 1021 19.29 11.59 -3.90
C GLY A 1021 18.00 10.81 -3.61
N ALA A 1022 18.09 9.65 -2.96
CA ALA A 1022 16.91 8.91 -2.49
C ALA A 1022 16.07 9.76 -1.52
N THR A 1023 14.76 9.73 -1.73
CA THR A 1023 13.77 10.36 -0.84
C THR A 1023 12.83 9.34 -0.20
N THR A 1024 13.07 8.06 -0.47
CA THR A 1024 12.35 6.87 -0.03
C THR A 1024 13.37 5.74 0.06
N ILE A 1025 13.04 4.68 0.80
CA ILE A 1025 13.86 3.47 0.82
C ILE A 1025 13.69 2.73 -0.52
N TRP A 1026 14.79 2.26 -1.10
CA TRP A 1026 14.78 1.52 -2.37
C TRP A 1026 14.59 0.02 -2.15
N GLU A 1027 14.05 -0.69 -3.14
CA GLU A 1027 13.88 -2.14 -3.09
C GLU A 1027 15.21 -2.87 -3.01
N ARG A 1028 16.24 -2.34 -3.67
CA ARG A 1028 17.59 -2.90 -3.65
C ARG A 1028 18.56 -1.86 -3.12
N LEU A 1029 19.58 -2.31 -2.39
CA LEU A 1029 20.73 -1.47 -2.05
C LEU A 1029 21.45 -0.94 -3.31
N ASN A 1030 21.30 -1.64 -4.45
CA ASN A 1030 21.82 -1.25 -5.76
C ASN A 1030 20.74 -0.85 -6.78
N SER A 1031 19.56 -0.36 -6.34
CA SER A 1031 18.53 0.10 -7.29
C SER A 1031 19.06 1.14 -8.27
N TYR A 1032 19.99 1.97 -7.79
CA TYR A 1032 20.93 2.71 -8.60
C TYR A 1032 22.32 2.63 -7.96
N THR A 1033 23.37 2.51 -8.77
CA THR A 1033 24.75 2.78 -8.35
C THR A 1033 25.48 3.61 -9.40
N GLU A 1034 26.45 4.43 -8.98
CA GLU A 1034 27.36 5.12 -9.88
C GLU A 1034 28.11 4.13 -10.79
N GLU A 1035 28.40 2.93 -10.28
CA GLU A 1035 29.14 1.88 -10.99
C GLU A 1035 28.32 1.26 -12.15
N ASN A 1036 27.03 0.96 -11.93
CA ASN A 1036 26.24 0.12 -12.84
C ASN A 1036 24.94 0.81 -13.33
N GLY A 1037 24.71 2.08 -12.99
CA GLY A 1037 23.44 2.76 -13.22
C GLY A 1037 22.30 2.00 -12.54
N PHE A 1038 21.24 1.68 -13.28
CA PHE A 1038 20.09 0.93 -12.77
C PHE A 1038 20.30 -0.60 -12.67
N GLY A 1039 21.55 -1.07 -12.68
CA GLY A 1039 21.89 -2.47 -12.35
C GLY A 1039 21.47 -3.52 -13.38
N GLY A 1040 21.04 -3.13 -14.59
CA GLY A 1040 20.68 -4.04 -15.68
C GLY A 1040 19.42 -4.89 -15.45
N ASN A 1041 18.70 -4.68 -14.33
CA ASN A 1041 17.51 -5.45 -13.98
C ASN A 1041 16.34 -4.55 -13.56
N ASN A 1042 15.73 -3.86 -14.51
CA ASN A 1042 14.51 -3.09 -14.26
C ASN A 1042 13.24 -3.96 -14.19
N SER A 1043 13.33 -5.28 -14.40
CA SER A 1043 12.18 -6.18 -14.24
C SER A 1043 11.73 -6.35 -12.77
N MET A 1044 12.58 -5.92 -11.82
CA MET A 1044 12.27 -5.84 -10.39
C MET A 1044 13.23 -4.82 -9.73
N ASN A 1045 12.89 -3.53 -9.83
CA ASN A 1045 13.71 -2.43 -9.31
C ASN A 1045 12.89 -1.19 -8.88
N SER A 1046 12.16 -1.27 -7.78
CA SER A 1046 11.43 -0.11 -7.23
C SER A 1046 12.34 0.81 -6.41
N PHE A 1047 12.04 2.11 -6.45
CA PHE A 1047 12.68 3.13 -5.62
C PHE A 1047 11.82 3.54 -4.41
N ASN A 1048 10.78 2.76 -4.07
CA ASN A 1048 9.96 2.97 -2.89
C ASN A 1048 9.46 1.65 -2.29
N HIS A 1049 10.25 1.09 -1.39
CA HIS A 1049 9.98 -0.14 -0.67
C HIS A 1049 10.44 0.00 0.78
N TYR A 1050 9.64 -0.38 1.77
CA TYR A 1050 9.99 -0.08 3.18
C TYR A 1050 10.90 -1.12 3.85
N SER A 1051 11.18 -2.27 3.24
CA SER A 1051 11.80 -3.44 3.90
C SER A 1051 13.19 -3.15 4.48
N PHE A 1052 14.07 -2.48 3.73
CA PHE A 1052 15.38 -2.04 4.26
C PHE A 1052 15.28 -0.88 5.26
N GLY A 1053 14.10 -0.26 5.40
CA GLY A 1053 13.77 0.74 6.41
C GLY A 1053 13.50 0.15 7.80
N ALA A 1054 13.52 -1.18 7.94
CA ALA A 1054 13.36 -1.88 9.22
C ALA A 1054 14.41 -1.47 10.29
N VAL A 1055 15.52 -0.85 9.89
CA VAL A 1055 16.49 -0.22 10.81
C VAL A 1055 15.86 0.88 11.68
N GLY A 1056 14.70 1.43 11.28
CA GLY A 1056 13.96 2.40 12.08
C GLY A 1056 13.67 1.91 13.50
N ALA A 1057 13.34 0.63 13.70
CA ALA A 1057 13.13 0.06 15.03
C ALA A 1057 14.37 0.18 15.91
N TRP A 1058 15.57 -0.03 15.37
CA TRP A 1058 16.84 0.17 16.09
C TRP A 1058 17.07 1.65 16.42
N MET A 1059 16.70 2.57 15.52
CA MET A 1059 16.82 4.01 15.78
C MET A 1059 15.97 4.44 17.00
N TYR A 1060 14.81 3.82 17.22
CA TYR A 1060 14.01 4.04 18.42
C TYR A 1060 14.56 3.31 19.65
N LYS A 1061 14.81 2.01 19.53
CA LYS A 1061 15.16 1.14 20.66
C LYS A 1061 16.53 1.47 21.23
N GLU A 1062 17.53 1.69 20.38
CA GLU A 1062 18.92 1.82 20.82
C GLU A 1062 19.38 3.28 20.77
N SER A 1063 19.25 3.95 19.61
CA SER A 1063 19.68 5.35 19.49
C SER A 1063 18.87 6.27 20.41
N LEU A 1064 17.54 6.20 20.40
CA LEU A 1064 16.73 6.93 21.39
C LEU A 1064 16.59 6.17 22.71
N GLY A 1065 16.87 4.88 22.78
CA GLY A 1065 16.72 4.12 24.02
C GLY A 1065 15.28 3.83 24.43
N ILE A 1066 14.27 4.07 23.57
CA ILE A 1066 12.86 3.86 23.90
C ILE A 1066 12.53 2.40 23.61
N LYS A 1067 12.63 1.53 24.62
CA LYS A 1067 12.39 0.08 24.47
C LYS A 1067 11.12 -0.33 25.20
N ARG A 1068 10.33 -1.19 24.56
CA ARG A 1068 9.18 -1.86 25.17
C ARG A 1068 9.65 -2.75 26.32
N ASP A 1069 8.83 -2.90 27.35
CA ASP A 1069 9.00 -3.98 28.32
C ASP A 1069 8.10 -5.17 27.93
N PRO A 1070 8.65 -6.33 27.54
CA PRO A 1070 7.84 -7.46 27.08
C PRO A 1070 6.82 -7.97 28.09
N GLU A 1071 7.09 -7.77 29.39
CA GLU A 1071 6.22 -8.15 30.50
C GLU A 1071 5.11 -7.11 30.77
N HIS A 1072 5.23 -5.91 30.21
CA HIS A 1072 4.28 -4.80 30.38
C HIS A 1072 3.98 -4.12 29.02
N PRO A 1073 3.35 -4.85 28.09
CA PRO A 1073 3.07 -4.37 26.73
C PRO A 1073 2.25 -3.07 26.73
N GLY A 1074 2.36 -2.29 25.66
CA GLY A 1074 1.66 -1.00 25.58
C GLY A 1074 2.38 0.17 26.27
N PHE A 1075 3.60 -0.03 26.79
CA PHE A 1075 4.38 0.95 27.57
C PHE A 1075 3.81 1.28 28.96
N LYS A 1076 3.18 0.31 29.61
CA LYS A 1076 2.77 0.48 31.02
C LYS A 1076 4.00 0.61 31.93
N HIS A 1077 4.99 -0.24 31.68
CA HIS A 1077 6.40 -0.02 32.02
C HIS A 1077 7.21 -0.09 30.72
N PHE A 1078 8.34 0.61 30.68
CA PHE A 1078 9.25 0.61 29.54
C PHE A 1078 10.67 0.99 29.96
N TYR A 1079 11.62 0.84 29.04
CA TYR A 1079 13.00 1.23 29.25
C TYR A 1079 13.34 2.50 28.47
N LEU A 1080 14.18 3.32 29.09
CA LEU A 1080 14.77 4.54 28.56
C LEU A 1080 16.29 4.44 28.71
N GLU A 1081 16.91 3.79 27.74
CA GLU A 1081 18.31 3.38 27.75
C GLU A 1081 18.99 3.90 26.48
N PRO A 1082 19.18 5.23 26.34
CA PRO A 1082 19.80 5.79 25.16
C PRO A 1082 21.24 5.31 25.05
N THR A 1083 21.63 4.90 23.85
CA THR A 1083 23.01 4.52 23.54
C THR A 1083 23.68 5.57 22.66
N PRO A 1084 24.44 6.53 23.23
CA PRO A 1084 25.20 7.50 22.44
C PRO A 1084 26.20 6.80 21.53
N ASP A 1085 26.41 7.35 20.33
CA ASP A 1085 27.42 6.87 19.39
C ASP A 1085 28.80 6.82 20.08
N PRO A 1086 29.39 5.61 20.27
CA PRO A 1086 30.66 5.47 20.97
C PRO A 1086 31.82 6.22 20.29
N ASP A 1087 31.77 6.36 18.96
CA ASP A 1087 32.77 7.10 18.18
C ASP A 1087 32.51 8.62 18.19
N GLN A 1088 31.37 9.06 18.73
CA GLN A 1088 30.91 10.46 18.78
C GLN A 1088 30.85 11.16 17.42
N VAL A 1089 30.65 10.41 16.32
CA VAL A 1089 30.32 11.00 15.01
C VAL A 1089 28.93 11.64 15.12
N MET A 1090 27.99 10.93 15.76
CA MET A 1090 26.73 11.47 16.21
C MET A 1090 26.83 11.95 17.67
N THR A 1091 26.65 13.25 17.91
CA THR A 1091 26.87 13.87 19.25
C THR A 1091 25.56 14.15 20.00
N TRP A 1092 24.42 14.04 19.34
CA TRP A 1092 23.11 14.10 19.96
C TRP A 1092 22.06 13.38 19.10
N ALA A 1093 21.04 12.85 19.76
CA ALA A 1093 19.77 12.44 19.16
C ALA A 1093 18.61 12.86 20.06
N LYS A 1094 17.45 13.10 19.45
CA LYS A 1094 16.20 13.39 20.15
C LYS A 1094 15.01 12.85 19.37
N GLY A 1095 13.96 12.48 20.07
CA GLY A 1095 12.73 12.01 19.47
C GLY A 1095 11.67 11.68 20.49
N HIS A 1096 10.54 11.19 20.00
CA HIS A 1096 9.43 10.76 20.84
C HIS A 1096 8.62 9.65 20.17
N VAL A 1097 7.84 8.95 21.00
CA VAL A 1097 6.78 8.00 20.62
C VAL A 1097 5.55 8.35 21.46
N ASP A 1098 4.41 8.58 20.81
CA ASP A 1098 3.13 8.78 21.48
C ASP A 1098 2.48 7.41 21.72
N SER A 1099 2.63 6.88 22.94
CA SER A 1099 2.09 5.57 23.31
C SER A 1099 0.60 5.66 23.69
N MET A 1100 0.00 4.51 23.96
CA MET A 1100 -1.38 4.43 24.47
C MET A 1100 -1.57 5.14 25.82
N TYR A 1101 -0.49 5.41 26.56
CA TYR A 1101 -0.52 6.17 27.81
C TYR A 1101 -0.14 7.65 27.66
N GLY A 1102 0.43 8.05 26.52
CA GLY A 1102 0.86 9.40 26.21
C GLY A 1102 2.31 9.47 25.72
N ARG A 1103 2.80 10.69 25.52
CA ARG A 1103 4.14 10.93 24.95
C ARG A 1103 5.28 10.43 25.83
N ILE A 1104 6.14 9.62 25.23
CA ILE A 1104 7.46 9.23 25.74
C ILE A 1104 8.50 10.03 24.94
N GLU A 1105 9.28 10.87 25.61
CA GLU A 1105 10.36 11.64 24.96
C GLU A 1105 11.72 11.16 25.44
N SER A 1106 12.68 11.12 24.51
CA SER A 1106 14.07 10.75 24.79
C SER A 1106 15.00 11.66 24.01
N SER A 1107 15.92 12.35 24.69
CA SER A 1107 16.91 13.20 24.06
C SER A 1107 18.23 13.16 24.80
N TRP A 1108 19.28 12.69 24.14
CA TRP A 1108 20.63 12.70 24.69
C TRP A 1108 21.55 13.64 23.91
N LYS A 1109 22.55 14.16 24.61
CA LYS A 1109 23.66 14.92 24.05
C LYS A 1109 24.94 14.58 24.78
N VAL A 1110 25.98 14.29 24.03
CA VAL A 1110 27.31 13.97 24.54
C VAL A 1110 28.33 14.98 24.03
N ASN A 1111 29.35 15.23 24.84
CA ASN A 1111 30.65 15.76 24.44
C ASN A 1111 31.74 14.99 25.20
N GLU A 1112 33.02 15.28 24.92
CA GLU A 1112 34.18 14.54 25.46
C GLU A 1112 34.16 14.26 26.97
N GLN A 1113 33.48 15.07 27.79
CA GLN A 1113 33.48 14.91 29.25
C GLN A 1113 32.09 14.83 29.89
N SER A 1114 31.02 15.16 29.16
CA SER A 1114 29.69 15.30 29.76
C SER A 1114 28.60 14.70 28.90
N PHE A 1115 27.64 14.11 29.60
CA PHE A 1115 26.42 13.56 29.06
C PHE A 1115 25.24 14.30 29.65
N ARG A 1116 24.27 14.63 28.79
CA ARG A 1116 22.98 15.19 29.18
C ARG A 1116 21.89 14.32 28.56
N TYR A 1117 20.88 13.99 29.36
CA TYR A 1117 19.72 13.24 28.92
C TYR A 1117 18.44 13.88 29.43
N ASP A 1118 17.53 14.23 28.52
CA ASP A 1118 16.20 14.74 28.82
C ASP A 1118 15.16 13.66 28.47
N ALA A 1119 14.31 13.32 29.44
CA ALA A 1119 13.33 12.24 29.35
C ALA A 1119 11.94 12.70 29.82
N VAL A 1120 10.89 12.23 29.14
CA VAL A 1120 9.50 12.40 29.55
C VAL A 1120 8.82 11.04 29.66
N ILE A 1121 8.23 10.77 30.82
CA ILE A 1121 7.46 9.56 31.11
C ILE A 1121 5.99 9.99 31.31
N PRO A 1122 5.03 9.47 30.53
CA PRO A 1122 3.63 9.87 30.61
C PRO A 1122 3.01 9.48 31.96
N ALA A 1123 1.87 10.08 32.32
CA ALA A 1123 1.20 9.71 33.57
C ALA A 1123 0.69 8.27 33.50
N ASN A 1124 0.53 7.65 34.67
CA ASN A 1124 0.08 6.27 34.82
C ASN A 1124 1.08 5.19 34.34
N THR A 1125 2.31 5.58 34.02
CA THR A 1125 3.38 4.65 33.65
C THR A 1125 4.62 4.83 34.52
N THR A 1126 5.58 3.93 34.35
CA THR A 1126 6.91 4.00 34.97
C THR A 1126 7.96 3.61 33.94
N ALA A 1127 9.21 4.00 34.17
CA ALA A 1127 10.31 3.56 33.32
C ALA A 1127 11.53 3.11 34.12
N THR A 1128 12.30 2.20 33.55
CA THR A 1128 13.70 1.96 33.94
C THR A 1128 14.59 2.84 33.07
N ILE A 1129 15.41 3.70 33.68
CA ILE A 1129 16.32 4.60 32.96
C ILE A 1129 17.75 4.14 33.21
N THR A 1130 18.51 3.89 32.15
CA THR A 1130 19.95 3.58 32.21
C THR A 1130 20.72 4.67 31.47
N ILE A 1131 21.74 5.25 32.11
CA ILE A 1131 22.57 6.30 31.51
C ILE A 1131 24.07 6.05 31.72
N PRO A 1132 24.94 6.45 30.78
CA PRO A 1132 26.39 6.41 30.97
C PRO A 1132 26.82 7.41 32.04
N ALA A 1133 27.64 6.95 33.00
CA ALA A 1133 28.18 7.79 34.06
C ALA A 1133 29.41 7.16 34.71
N LYS A 1134 30.48 7.93 34.86
CA LYS A 1134 31.72 7.53 35.55
C LYS A 1134 31.50 7.10 37.01
N ASP A 1135 30.68 7.86 37.73
CA ASP A 1135 30.32 7.57 39.12
C ASP A 1135 29.00 8.26 39.54
N THR A 1136 28.41 7.76 40.62
CA THR A 1136 27.15 8.28 41.19
C THR A 1136 27.24 9.71 41.72
N LYS A 1137 28.45 10.23 42.03
CA LYS A 1137 28.65 11.59 42.55
C LYS A 1137 28.60 12.62 41.44
N SER A 1138 29.00 12.23 40.22
CA SER A 1138 28.95 13.07 39.01
C SER A 1138 27.50 13.35 38.57
N VAL A 1139 26.57 12.44 38.86
CA VAL A 1139 25.19 12.54 38.38
C VAL A 1139 24.41 13.67 39.06
N ARG A 1140 23.69 14.44 38.24
CA ARG A 1140 22.67 15.40 38.65
C ARG A 1140 21.37 15.09 37.93
N ILE A 1141 20.26 15.10 38.68
CA ILE A 1141 18.90 14.90 38.16
C ILE A 1141 18.11 16.16 38.49
N ASN A 1142 17.64 16.87 37.45
CA ASN A 1142 17.04 18.20 37.56
C ASN A 1142 17.90 19.17 38.39
N ASN A 1143 19.21 19.19 38.11
CA ASN A 1143 20.23 19.97 38.82
C ASN A 1143 20.42 19.61 40.31
N LYS A 1144 19.95 18.45 40.78
CA LYS A 1144 20.12 17.97 42.16
C LYS A 1144 20.93 16.67 42.22
N PRO A 1145 21.73 16.41 43.28
CA PRO A 1145 22.34 15.10 43.49
C PRO A 1145 21.29 13.98 43.59
N ILE A 1146 21.67 12.74 43.24
CA ILE A 1146 20.77 11.57 43.20
C ILE A 1146 19.87 11.47 44.45
N HIS A 1147 20.43 11.52 45.66
CA HIS A 1147 19.69 11.37 46.93
C HIS A 1147 18.67 12.49 47.22
N LYS A 1148 18.62 13.56 46.41
CA LYS A 1148 17.64 14.67 46.51
C LYS A 1148 16.68 14.72 45.31
N ALA A 1149 16.80 13.79 44.36
CA ALA A 1149 15.89 13.69 43.24
C ALA A 1149 14.54 13.14 43.72
N VAL A 1150 13.44 13.64 43.14
CA VAL A 1150 12.07 13.20 43.45
C VAL A 1150 11.53 12.42 42.26
N GLY A 1151 10.84 11.30 42.53
CA GLY A 1151 10.27 10.41 41.52
C GLY A 1151 11.30 9.50 40.86
N ILE A 1152 12.51 9.39 41.42
CA ILE A 1152 13.58 8.52 40.92
C ILE A 1152 14.19 7.74 42.07
N ASN A 1153 14.42 6.45 41.86
CA ASN A 1153 15.13 5.57 42.78
C ASN A 1153 16.35 4.95 42.09
N PHE A 1154 17.53 5.12 42.69
CA PHE A 1154 18.76 4.47 42.24
C PHE A 1154 18.66 2.95 42.39
N LYS A 1155 19.09 2.20 41.37
CA LYS A 1155 19.15 0.74 41.40
C LYS A 1155 20.57 0.23 41.51
N LYS A 1156 21.42 0.53 40.52
CA LYS A 1156 22.79 0.00 40.44
C LYS A 1156 23.71 0.93 39.64
N HIS A 1157 25.02 0.73 39.81
CA HIS A 1157 26.09 1.30 38.99
C HIS A 1157 27.04 0.17 38.63
N GLU A 1158 27.10 -0.19 37.35
CA GLU A 1158 27.94 -1.26 36.82
C GLU A 1158 28.39 -0.93 35.40
N ASN A 1159 29.58 -1.38 35.01
CA ASN A 1159 30.11 -1.21 33.64
C ASN A 1159 30.09 0.23 33.09
N GLY A 1160 30.17 1.25 33.96
CA GLY A 1160 30.13 2.65 33.54
C GLY A 1160 28.71 3.19 33.30
N GLU A 1161 27.68 2.47 33.72
CA GLU A 1161 26.28 2.86 33.57
C GLU A 1161 25.54 2.87 34.91
N ILE A 1162 24.61 3.81 35.06
CA ILE A 1162 23.77 3.93 36.25
C ILE A 1162 22.31 3.75 35.87
N THR A 1163 21.66 2.79 36.53
CA THR A 1163 20.25 2.46 36.34
C THR A 1163 19.39 3.04 37.47
N PHE A 1164 18.22 3.54 37.08
CA PHE A 1164 17.20 4.09 37.95
C PHE A 1164 15.83 3.50 37.61
N THR A 1165 14.92 3.43 38.58
CA THR A 1165 13.47 3.42 38.28
C THR A 1165 12.91 4.81 38.45
N ALA A 1166 12.10 5.26 37.50
CA ALA A 1166 11.49 6.57 37.48
C ALA A 1166 9.96 6.48 37.38
N ASP A 1167 9.28 7.30 38.17
CA ASP A 1167 7.85 7.50 38.05
C ASP A 1167 7.54 8.47 36.88
N ALA A 1168 6.27 8.58 36.49
CA ALA A 1168 5.80 9.58 35.53
C ALA A 1168 6.35 11.00 35.79
N GLY A 1169 6.68 11.72 34.71
CA GLY A 1169 7.13 13.11 34.73
C GLY A 1169 8.34 13.37 33.84
N SER A 1170 8.85 14.61 33.89
CA SER A 1170 10.01 15.05 33.12
C SER A 1170 11.29 15.05 33.95
N TYR A 1171 12.39 14.57 33.36
CA TYR A 1171 13.68 14.44 34.02
C TYR A 1171 14.82 14.92 33.11
N THR A 1172 15.71 15.74 33.65
CA THR A 1172 17.01 16.05 33.04
C THR A 1172 18.12 15.41 33.85
N PHE A 1173 18.86 14.49 33.25
CA PHE A 1173 20.06 13.89 33.79
C PHE A 1173 21.30 14.59 33.23
N GLN A 1174 22.31 14.74 34.07
CA GLN A 1174 23.65 15.19 33.69
C GLN A 1174 24.66 14.29 34.39
N SER A 1175 25.65 13.80 33.68
CA SER A 1175 26.72 12.96 34.22
C SER A 1175 28.05 13.26 33.51
N THR A 1176 29.14 12.79 34.11
CA THR A 1176 30.44 12.71 33.44
C THR A 1176 30.53 11.36 32.74
N MET A 1177 30.92 11.34 31.47
CA MET A 1177 31.11 10.08 30.73
C MET A 1177 32.15 9.18 31.42
N PRO A 1178 32.00 7.84 31.35
CA PRO A 1178 32.93 6.86 31.96
C PRO A 1178 34.41 7.06 31.65
#